data_AF-A0A933NGW2-F1
#
_entry.id   AF-A0A933NGW2-F1
#
_cell.length_a   1.000
_cell.length_b   1.000
_cell.length_c   1.000
_cell.angle_alpha   90.00
_cell.angle_beta   90.00
_cell.angle_gamma   90.00
#
_symmetry.space_group_name_H-M   'P 1'
#
loop_
_entity.id
_entity.type
_entity.pdbx_description
1 polymer ?
#
loop_
_entity_poly.entity_id
_entity_poly.type
_entity_poly.pdbx_seq_one_letter_code
_entity_poly.pdbx_strand_id
1 'polypeptide(L)'
;MPTLQPSREARWRVSLVAAHDHQRFVKIARALPPVACASASELTREGALRTFLDTVADEVARRVQALVRPERLRTDWEETFFNALTRPAPRVDLPDFLADNLVRGLATWGAPYLDDAGDEAWRLCLKLTPPAEGDTWELVYHLQAVDDPSLFIPLREVWEGKPRQAHVLRERPLPQLQSLLARLGQIGQTVGPVQESLQRPRPDRARFPSTAAWQFLTEVFPLLSESAVSVVVPEELTRVGQQRIRARLRVGSPTRSKGRTSDGRLGLAHLVDFEYEIALGDVQLSAAEFREIVALKRSLVRWRGEWIVVDPKSMVDLQRLANAPISGKLTATEALRAALVGQTTRDGSPVEVVTSGELTALVDRLREVGGSREDHPHASFQGKLRPYQGRGLAWLKTHAQLGLGALLADDMGLGKTIQVIALLLELKNRLPGPTLLVCPTSVLGNWERELARFGPSLSVHRHHGPDRAEAPGRLRRTLRAPGSVLLTTYPLLRLDAELLGQLEYGLFVLDEAQNVKNSEASQARVARGIRATLRIALTGTPVENRLADLWSLMEILNPGLLGPFATFQREIAVPVERYADEAATRRLRSITGPFVLRRVKTDPTIISDLPAKNEMRVHCSLTTEQATLYQAVVDEELEGLKRTRGIQRRGQVLALMMKLKQILNHPAQYLRQTGPLGSRSGKLARLEEMLEEALSGGDRALVFTQFAQMGNLLVSRLSQHLGAEVPFLYGAVPQKKREQMIRAFQDDPDGPPVFVLSLKAGGTGLNLTRANHVFHFDRWWNPAVEDQATDRAFRIGQTRNVQVHKLVTLGTLEEKIDRMLEDKRSLAQRAVGTGETWITELTNEQLAELVRLSDTVVDGTPTGDSPRSRRRS
;
A
#
# COMPACT_ATOMS: atom_id res chain seq x y z
N MET A 1 -14.75 17.66 -30.25
CA MET A 1 -14.80 17.16 -31.65
C MET A 1 -14.23 18.22 -32.60
N PRO A 2 -13.37 17.87 -33.58
CA PRO A 2 -12.83 18.84 -34.54
C PRO A 2 -13.87 19.22 -35.61
N THR A 3 -13.84 20.47 -36.05
CA THR A 3 -14.73 21.02 -37.11
C THR A 3 -13.97 22.02 -37.98
N LEU A 4 -14.46 22.23 -39.21
CA LEU A 4 -14.00 23.29 -40.11
C LEU A 4 -15.18 24.18 -40.50
N GLN A 5 -15.12 25.45 -40.15
CA GLN A 5 -16.15 26.43 -40.51
C GLN A 5 -16.04 26.86 -41.98
N PRO A 6 -17.13 27.36 -42.60
CA PRO A 6 -17.09 27.94 -43.94
C PRO A 6 -16.07 29.08 -44.10
N SER A 7 -15.75 29.77 -43.00
CA SER A 7 -14.68 30.78 -42.90
C SER A 7 -13.26 30.21 -42.97
N ARG A 8 -13.11 28.88 -43.16
CA ARG A 8 -11.84 28.12 -43.14
C ARG A 8 -11.13 28.14 -41.79
N GLU A 9 -11.89 28.27 -40.72
CA GLU A 9 -11.36 28.16 -39.36
C GLU A 9 -11.62 26.76 -38.78
N ALA A 10 -10.54 26.06 -38.43
CA ALA A 10 -10.59 24.79 -37.73
C ALA A 10 -10.79 25.03 -36.23
N ARG A 11 -11.83 24.44 -35.64
CA ARG A 11 -12.18 24.63 -34.22
C ARG A 11 -12.62 23.33 -33.55
N TRP A 12 -12.39 23.22 -32.25
CA TRP A 12 -12.98 22.20 -31.39
C TRP A 12 -14.37 22.62 -30.93
N ARG A 13 -15.31 21.68 -30.97
CA ARG A 13 -16.68 21.83 -30.44
C ARG A 13 -17.00 20.77 -29.41
N VAL A 14 -17.89 21.09 -28.49
CA VAL A 14 -18.41 20.15 -27.49
C VAL A 14 -19.41 19.20 -28.16
N SER A 15 -19.27 17.91 -27.84
CA SER A 15 -20.19 16.85 -28.23
C SER A 15 -21.16 16.59 -27.07
N LEU A 16 -22.47 16.59 -27.34
CA LEU A 16 -23.51 16.38 -26.32
C LEU A 16 -24.24 15.03 -26.53
N VAL A 17 -23.53 14.01 -27.02
CA VAL A 17 -24.10 12.70 -27.36
C VAL A 17 -24.58 11.91 -26.14
N ALA A 18 -23.99 12.17 -24.97
CA ALA A 18 -24.43 11.51 -23.74
C ALA A 18 -25.78 12.11 -23.28
N ALA A 19 -26.79 11.26 -23.11
CA ALA A 19 -28.15 11.69 -22.73
C ALA A 19 -28.18 12.57 -21.46
N HIS A 20 -27.32 12.28 -20.49
CA HIS A 20 -27.22 13.07 -19.24
C HIS A 20 -26.64 14.48 -19.46
N ASP A 21 -25.71 14.64 -20.40
CA ASP A 21 -25.09 15.93 -20.72
C ASP A 21 -26.03 16.79 -21.55
N HIS A 22 -26.78 16.19 -22.47
CA HIS A 22 -27.84 16.88 -23.21
C HIS A 22 -28.94 17.39 -22.26
N GLN A 23 -29.42 16.57 -21.33
CA GLN A 23 -30.40 17.00 -20.31
C GLN A 23 -29.89 18.15 -19.44
N ARG A 24 -28.62 18.11 -19.04
CA ARG A 24 -27.98 19.20 -18.29
C ARG A 24 -27.89 20.47 -19.13
N PHE A 25 -27.50 20.36 -20.40
CA PHE A 25 -27.42 21.47 -21.33
C PHE A 25 -28.77 22.18 -21.46
N VAL A 26 -29.85 21.44 -21.73
CA VAL A 26 -31.21 22.01 -21.84
C VAL A 26 -31.66 22.68 -20.54
N LYS A 27 -31.36 22.06 -19.38
CA LYS A 27 -31.69 22.63 -18.07
C LYS A 27 -30.97 23.95 -17.81
N ILE A 28 -29.69 24.03 -18.12
CA ILE A 28 -28.88 25.25 -17.97
C ILE A 28 -29.36 26.30 -18.98
N ALA A 29 -29.62 25.93 -20.22
CA ALA A 29 -30.12 26.83 -21.25
C ALA A 29 -31.44 27.49 -20.84
N ARG A 30 -32.37 26.72 -20.27
CA ARG A 30 -33.64 27.25 -19.76
C ARG A 30 -33.46 28.19 -18.56
N ALA A 31 -32.47 27.91 -17.72
CA ALA A 31 -32.17 28.71 -16.52
C ALA A 31 -31.33 29.97 -16.80
N LEU A 32 -30.78 30.14 -18.00
CA LEU A 32 -29.98 31.32 -18.36
C LEU A 32 -30.84 32.60 -18.25
N PRO A 33 -30.37 33.60 -17.49
CA PRO A 33 -31.08 34.87 -17.40
C PRO A 33 -31.03 35.59 -18.76
N PRO A 34 -32.08 36.34 -19.16
CA PRO A 34 -32.14 37.01 -20.46
C PRO A 34 -30.93 37.92 -20.76
N VAL A 35 -30.34 38.52 -19.73
CA VAL A 35 -29.13 39.35 -19.85
C VAL A 35 -27.93 38.59 -20.41
N ALA A 36 -27.84 37.27 -20.22
CA ALA A 36 -26.78 36.43 -20.76
C ALA A 36 -26.91 36.21 -22.29
N CYS A 37 -28.07 36.55 -22.87
CA CYS A 37 -28.31 36.49 -24.31
C CYS A 37 -28.28 37.86 -24.99
N ALA A 38 -27.98 38.94 -24.24
CA ALA A 38 -27.86 40.29 -24.78
C ALA A 38 -26.55 40.42 -25.58
N SER A 39 -26.61 40.11 -26.87
CA SER A 39 -25.49 40.23 -27.81
C SER A 39 -25.93 41.03 -29.06
N ALA A 40 -24.97 41.51 -29.85
CA ALA A 40 -25.25 42.23 -31.10
C ALA A 40 -26.00 41.40 -32.15
N SER A 41 -26.02 40.08 -32.00
CA SER A 41 -26.87 39.14 -32.75
C SER A 41 -27.93 38.53 -31.81
N GLU A 42 -29.17 38.41 -32.29
CA GLU A 42 -30.28 37.74 -31.58
C GLU A 42 -29.99 36.24 -31.44
N LEU A 43 -29.29 35.85 -30.37
CA LEU A 43 -29.02 34.44 -30.06
C LEU A 43 -30.11 33.88 -29.14
N THR A 44 -30.57 32.66 -29.44
CA THR A 44 -31.41 31.88 -28.50
C THR A 44 -30.59 31.53 -27.25
N ARG A 45 -31.26 31.18 -26.13
CA ARG A 45 -30.56 30.76 -24.90
C ARG A 45 -29.66 29.55 -25.12
N GLU A 46 -30.14 28.58 -25.90
CA GLU A 46 -29.37 27.40 -26.31
C GLU A 46 -28.20 27.79 -27.21
N GLY A 47 -28.41 28.71 -28.16
CA GLY A 47 -27.36 29.25 -29.01
C GLY A 47 -26.25 29.93 -28.21
N ALA A 48 -26.60 30.80 -27.25
CA ALA A 48 -25.64 31.49 -26.39
C ALA A 48 -24.81 30.51 -25.54
N LEU A 49 -25.47 29.52 -24.92
CA LEU A 49 -24.78 28.50 -24.13
C LEU A 49 -23.86 27.64 -24.99
N ARG A 50 -24.33 27.24 -26.18
CA ARG A 50 -23.54 26.42 -27.11
C ARG A 50 -22.31 27.17 -27.59
N THR A 51 -22.44 28.43 -27.99
CA THR A 51 -21.32 29.28 -28.39
C THR A 51 -20.31 29.44 -27.26
N PHE A 52 -20.75 29.62 -26.02
CA PHE A 52 -19.86 29.69 -24.86
C PHE A 52 -19.08 28.38 -24.67
N LEU A 53 -19.77 27.24 -24.63
CA LEU A 53 -19.15 25.93 -24.42
C LEU A 53 -18.16 25.56 -25.53
N ASP A 54 -18.53 25.78 -26.79
CA ASP A 54 -17.64 25.51 -27.93
C ASP A 54 -16.40 26.43 -27.88
N THR A 55 -16.55 27.69 -27.47
CA THR A 55 -15.43 28.64 -27.33
C THR A 55 -14.48 28.23 -26.22
N VAL A 56 -15.00 27.87 -25.04
CA VAL A 56 -14.19 27.40 -23.91
C VAL A 56 -13.47 26.10 -24.25
N ALA A 57 -14.16 25.16 -24.90
CA ALA A 57 -13.57 23.89 -25.30
C ALA A 57 -12.43 24.07 -26.31
N ASP A 58 -12.59 24.96 -27.30
CA ASP A 58 -11.53 25.28 -28.26
C ASP A 58 -10.30 25.89 -27.58
N GLU A 59 -10.49 26.86 -26.69
CA GLU A 59 -9.39 27.50 -25.97
C GLU A 59 -8.64 26.53 -25.04
N VAL A 60 -9.37 25.70 -24.31
CA VAL A 60 -8.78 24.69 -23.42
C VAL A 60 -8.01 23.64 -24.24
N ALA A 61 -8.60 23.14 -25.33
CA ALA A 61 -7.96 22.15 -26.18
C ALA A 61 -6.64 22.65 -26.79
N ARG A 62 -6.56 23.94 -27.16
CA ARG A 62 -5.33 24.56 -27.69
C ARG A 62 -4.26 24.80 -26.63
N ARG A 63 -4.63 25.04 -25.36
CA ARG A 63 -3.68 25.29 -24.26
C ARG A 63 -3.08 24.01 -23.68
N VAL A 64 -3.84 22.92 -23.72
CA VAL A 64 -3.38 21.63 -23.21
C VAL A 64 -2.49 20.96 -24.28
N GLN A 65 -1.17 21.08 -24.13
CA GLN A 65 -0.16 20.45 -25.02
C GLN A 65 -0.22 18.91 -25.10
N ALA A 66 -1.18 18.27 -24.42
CA ALA A 66 -1.29 16.81 -24.29
C ALA A 66 -2.12 16.13 -25.40
N LEU A 67 -2.57 16.86 -26.43
CA LEU A 67 -3.20 16.23 -27.60
C LEU A 67 -2.12 15.43 -28.36
N VAL A 68 -2.20 14.10 -28.25
CA VAL A 68 -1.29 13.17 -28.90
C VAL A 68 -1.35 13.37 -30.41
N ARG A 69 -0.22 13.76 -31.02
CA ARG A 69 -0.10 13.78 -32.48
C ARG A 69 -0.31 12.35 -33.00
N PRO A 70 -1.21 12.12 -33.98
CA PRO A 70 -1.36 10.81 -34.58
C PRO A 70 -0.04 10.33 -35.18
N GLU A 71 0.34 9.07 -34.98
CA GLU A 71 1.62 8.51 -35.44
C GLU A 71 1.79 8.51 -36.98
N ARG A 72 0.69 8.70 -37.73
CA ARG A 72 0.70 8.78 -39.20
C ARG A 72 -0.30 9.84 -39.71
N LEU A 73 0.21 11.03 -40.01
CA LEU A 73 -0.41 11.94 -40.97
C LEU A 73 0.19 11.58 -42.33
N ARG A 74 -0.65 11.23 -43.31
CA ARG A 74 -0.23 10.63 -44.59
C ARG A 74 -0.22 11.63 -45.73
N THR A 75 -0.88 12.77 -45.57
CA THR A 75 -1.06 13.78 -46.62
C THR A 75 -0.90 15.20 -46.09
N ASP A 76 -0.48 16.12 -46.95
CA ASP A 76 -0.20 17.52 -46.58
C ASP A 76 -1.43 18.26 -46.05
N TRP A 77 -2.63 17.88 -46.50
CA TRP A 77 -3.86 18.51 -46.02
C TRP A 77 -4.22 18.09 -44.59
N GLU A 78 -3.92 16.84 -44.20
CA GLU A 78 -4.14 16.35 -42.83
C GLU A 78 -3.23 17.08 -41.84
N GLU A 79 -1.98 17.33 -42.23
CA GLU A 79 -1.03 18.08 -41.41
C GLU A 79 -1.42 19.56 -41.28
N THR A 80 -1.85 20.19 -42.38
CA THR A 80 -2.35 21.57 -42.35
C THR A 80 -3.59 21.71 -41.46
N PHE A 81 -4.55 20.78 -41.55
CA PHE A 81 -5.75 20.79 -40.73
C PHE A 81 -5.45 20.53 -39.24
N PHE A 82 -4.60 19.55 -38.92
CA PHE A 82 -4.22 19.26 -37.54
C PHE A 82 -3.44 20.41 -36.89
N ASN A 83 -2.54 21.05 -37.63
CA ASN A 83 -1.82 22.24 -37.16
C ASN A 83 -2.77 23.41 -36.89
N ALA A 84 -3.77 23.62 -37.75
CA ALA A 84 -4.78 24.66 -37.55
C ALA A 84 -5.67 24.39 -36.31
N LEU A 85 -5.90 23.14 -35.93
CA LEU A 85 -6.65 22.78 -34.72
C LEU A 85 -5.88 22.97 -33.41
N THR A 86 -4.55 22.99 -33.47
CA THR A 86 -3.69 22.95 -32.28
C THR A 86 -2.92 24.24 -32.03
N ARG A 87 -2.70 25.05 -33.08
CA ARG A 87 -1.99 26.34 -32.98
C ARG A 87 -2.94 27.49 -32.65
N PRO A 88 -2.43 28.64 -32.17
CA PRO A 88 -3.26 29.82 -31.91
C PRO A 88 -3.97 30.39 -33.17
N ALA A 89 -3.42 30.15 -34.36
CA ALA A 89 -4.04 30.55 -35.61
C ALA A 89 -4.93 29.42 -36.17
N PRO A 90 -6.26 29.57 -36.20
CA PRO A 90 -7.19 28.49 -36.57
C PRO A 90 -7.35 28.32 -38.09
N ARG A 91 -6.65 29.10 -38.92
CA ARG A 91 -6.91 29.16 -40.35
C ARG A 91 -6.32 27.97 -41.11
N VAL A 92 -7.14 27.34 -41.92
CA VAL A 92 -6.77 26.22 -42.80
C VAL A 92 -6.49 26.75 -44.19
N ASP A 93 -5.23 26.65 -44.63
CA ASP A 93 -4.80 27.07 -45.95
C ASP A 93 -4.74 25.86 -46.90
N LEU A 94 -5.90 25.53 -47.49
CA LEU A 94 -6.07 24.44 -48.44
C LEU A 94 -6.71 24.93 -49.73
N PRO A 95 -6.46 24.27 -50.88
CA PRO A 95 -7.19 24.51 -52.11
C PRO A 95 -8.70 24.41 -51.91
N ASP A 96 -9.47 25.30 -52.54
CA ASP A 96 -10.92 25.46 -52.34
C ASP A 96 -11.69 24.14 -52.44
N PHE A 97 -11.38 23.32 -53.44
CA PHE A 97 -12.00 22.00 -53.61
C PHE A 97 -11.78 21.07 -52.41
N LEU A 98 -10.57 21.06 -51.84
CA LEU A 98 -10.24 20.24 -50.67
C LEU A 98 -10.86 20.82 -49.40
N ALA A 99 -10.84 22.13 -49.23
CA ALA A 99 -11.46 22.81 -48.10
C ALA A 99 -12.98 22.55 -48.06
N ASP A 100 -13.68 22.67 -49.20
CA ASP A 100 -15.13 22.47 -49.29
C ASP A 100 -15.52 21.00 -49.05
N ASN A 101 -14.72 20.06 -49.57
CA ASN A 101 -14.93 18.64 -49.31
C ASN A 101 -14.63 18.26 -47.87
N LEU A 102 -13.64 18.88 -47.25
CA LEU A 102 -13.33 18.68 -45.83
C LEU A 102 -14.41 19.26 -44.93
N VAL A 103 -14.94 20.45 -45.24
CA VAL A 103 -16.10 21.05 -44.56
C VAL A 103 -17.30 20.11 -44.65
N ARG A 104 -17.65 19.64 -45.86
CA ARG A 104 -18.76 18.69 -46.06
C ARG A 104 -18.52 17.35 -45.35
N GLY A 105 -17.31 16.81 -45.44
CA GLY A 105 -16.93 15.55 -44.80
C GLY A 105 -17.02 15.60 -43.28
N LEU A 106 -16.47 16.66 -42.67
CA LEU A 106 -16.53 16.89 -41.23
C LEU A 106 -17.93 17.22 -40.74
N ALA A 107 -18.73 17.97 -41.52
CA ALA A 107 -20.13 18.20 -41.20
C ALA A 107 -20.94 16.89 -41.24
N THR A 108 -20.71 16.04 -42.24
CA THR A 108 -21.39 14.74 -42.39
C THR A 108 -20.97 13.75 -41.30
N TRP A 109 -19.68 13.68 -40.99
CA TRP A 109 -19.14 12.86 -39.90
C TRP A 109 -19.56 13.37 -38.52
N GLY A 110 -19.60 14.69 -38.35
CA GLY A 110 -19.92 15.36 -37.11
C GLY A 110 -21.41 15.48 -36.81
N ALA A 111 -22.29 15.34 -37.81
CA ALA A 111 -23.74 15.47 -37.66
C ALA A 111 -24.32 14.61 -36.51
N PRO A 112 -23.98 13.31 -36.34
CA PRO A 112 -24.46 12.50 -35.22
C PRO A 112 -24.02 12.97 -33.83
N TYR A 113 -22.99 13.82 -33.77
CA TYR A 113 -22.39 14.35 -32.55
C TYR A 113 -22.75 15.82 -32.28
N LEU A 114 -23.23 16.53 -33.31
CA LEU A 114 -23.52 17.96 -33.29
C LEU A 114 -25.01 18.27 -33.36
N ASP A 115 -25.78 17.46 -34.09
CA ASP A 115 -27.24 17.56 -34.06
C ASP A 115 -27.68 17.29 -32.63
N ASP A 116 -28.48 18.22 -32.09
CA ASP A 116 -29.32 17.93 -30.95
C ASP A 116 -30.03 16.62 -31.31
N ALA A 117 -29.78 15.57 -30.52
CA ALA A 117 -30.61 14.38 -30.53
C ALA A 117 -32.00 14.84 -30.09
N GLY A 118 -32.75 15.46 -31.00
CA GLY A 118 -34.11 15.87 -30.77
C GLY A 118 -34.90 14.62 -30.50
N ASP A 119 -35.34 14.44 -29.25
CA ASP A 119 -36.36 13.49 -28.81
C ASP A 119 -36.51 12.19 -29.63
N GLU A 120 -35.40 11.54 -30.04
CA GLU A 120 -35.49 10.24 -30.71
C GLU A 120 -35.73 9.22 -29.61
N ALA A 121 -36.99 8.82 -29.44
CA ALA A 121 -37.40 7.77 -28.51
C ALA A 121 -36.72 6.40 -28.78
N TRP A 122 -36.05 6.28 -29.93
CA TRP A 122 -35.42 5.07 -30.45
C TRP A 122 -33.98 5.31 -30.87
N ARG A 123 -33.10 4.35 -30.56
CA ARG A 123 -31.73 4.27 -31.08
C ARG A 123 -31.52 3.00 -31.90
N LEU A 124 -30.59 3.04 -32.87
CA LEU A 124 -30.20 1.85 -33.64
C LEU A 124 -29.46 0.87 -32.72
N CYS A 125 -29.86 -0.40 -32.77
CA CYS A 125 -29.25 -1.49 -32.03
C CYS A 125 -28.80 -2.63 -32.97
N LEU A 126 -27.56 -3.05 -32.85
CA LEU A 126 -27.00 -4.19 -33.57
C LEU A 126 -26.88 -5.38 -32.62
N LYS A 127 -27.64 -6.45 -32.88
CA LYS A 127 -27.64 -7.65 -32.03
C LYS A 127 -26.88 -8.78 -32.71
N LEU A 128 -25.72 -9.15 -32.16
CA LEU A 128 -24.96 -10.30 -32.64
C LEU A 128 -25.62 -11.59 -32.14
N THR A 129 -25.94 -12.49 -33.07
CA THR A 129 -26.63 -13.75 -32.80
C THR A 129 -25.76 -14.92 -33.27
N PRO A 130 -25.45 -15.89 -32.40
CA PRO A 130 -24.67 -17.05 -32.76
C PRO A 130 -25.47 -18.00 -33.68
N PRO A 131 -24.80 -18.78 -34.56
CA PRO A 131 -25.47 -19.77 -35.38
C PRO A 131 -26.05 -20.92 -34.54
N ALA A 132 -27.23 -21.39 -34.93
CA ALA A 132 -27.82 -22.62 -34.39
C ALA A 132 -27.09 -23.88 -34.91
N GLU A 133 -26.67 -23.87 -36.18
CA GLU A 133 -25.83 -24.87 -36.85
C GLU A 133 -24.93 -24.18 -37.89
N GLY A 134 -23.74 -24.73 -38.15
CA GLY A 134 -22.78 -24.16 -39.10
C GLY A 134 -21.94 -22.99 -38.55
N ASP A 135 -21.39 -22.16 -39.45
CA ASP A 135 -20.42 -21.10 -39.13
C ASP A 135 -20.93 -19.67 -39.41
N THR A 136 -22.21 -19.52 -39.72
CA THR A 136 -22.78 -18.24 -40.16
C THR A 136 -23.38 -17.47 -38.99
N TRP A 137 -22.69 -16.42 -38.55
CA TRP A 137 -23.16 -15.47 -37.55
C TRP A 137 -24.08 -14.43 -38.17
N GLU A 138 -25.09 -13.99 -37.42
CA GLU A 138 -26.00 -12.94 -37.86
C GLU A 138 -25.90 -11.71 -36.95
N LEU A 139 -25.74 -10.54 -37.55
CA LEU A 139 -25.86 -9.26 -36.87
C LEU A 139 -27.21 -8.65 -37.24
N VAL A 140 -28.20 -8.79 -36.36
CA VAL A 140 -29.59 -8.42 -36.63
C VAL A 140 -29.87 -7.00 -36.16
N TYR A 141 -30.46 -6.19 -37.02
CA TYR A 141 -30.72 -4.77 -36.77
C TYR A 141 -32.04 -4.59 -36.04
N HIS A 142 -32.02 -3.79 -34.99
CA HIS A 142 -33.16 -3.50 -34.12
C HIS A 142 -33.25 -1.98 -33.86
N LEU A 143 -34.45 -1.54 -33.52
CA LEU A 143 -34.67 -0.29 -32.80
C LEU A 143 -34.77 -0.61 -31.32
N GLN A 144 -34.05 0.12 -30.49
CA GLN A 144 -34.09 -0.01 -29.04
C GLN A 144 -34.60 1.30 -28.44
N ALA A 145 -35.51 1.22 -27.47
CA ALA A 145 -36.00 2.43 -26.82
C ALA A 145 -34.91 3.05 -25.93
N VAL A 146 -34.85 4.39 -25.90
CA VAL A 146 -33.83 5.13 -25.14
C VAL A 146 -34.14 5.13 -23.64
N ASP A 147 -35.41 5.16 -23.28
CA ASP A 147 -35.92 5.18 -21.90
C ASP A 147 -36.12 3.77 -21.31
N ASP A 148 -36.34 2.75 -22.17
CA ASP A 148 -36.37 1.34 -21.77
C ASP A 148 -35.40 0.50 -22.64
N PRO A 149 -34.16 0.29 -22.16
CA PRO A 149 -33.17 -0.50 -22.87
C PRO A 149 -33.53 -1.98 -23.05
N SER A 150 -34.55 -2.51 -22.37
CA SER A 150 -35.00 -3.90 -22.53
C SER A 150 -35.94 -4.09 -23.74
N LEU A 151 -36.46 -2.99 -24.28
CA LEU A 151 -37.41 -2.99 -25.38
C LEU A 151 -36.71 -2.91 -26.74
N PHE A 152 -36.94 -3.93 -27.58
CA PHE A 152 -36.39 -4.02 -28.93
C PHE A 152 -37.47 -4.32 -29.97
N ILE A 153 -37.40 -3.62 -31.11
CA ILE A 153 -38.21 -3.90 -32.31
C ILE A 153 -37.25 -4.29 -33.45
N PRO A 154 -37.34 -5.52 -33.99
CA PRO A 154 -36.54 -5.91 -35.15
C PRO A 154 -36.83 -5.02 -36.35
N LEU A 155 -35.80 -4.55 -37.04
CA LEU A 155 -35.96 -3.63 -38.18
C LEU A 155 -36.74 -4.27 -39.33
N ARG A 156 -36.71 -5.61 -39.45
CA ARG A 156 -37.58 -6.38 -40.33
C ARG A 156 -39.07 -6.07 -40.13
N GLU A 157 -39.53 -6.00 -38.88
CA GLU A 157 -40.95 -5.73 -38.58
C GLU A 157 -41.33 -4.28 -38.92
N VAL A 158 -40.37 -3.36 -38.82
CA VAL A 158 -40.51 -1.96 -39.23
C VAL A 158 -40.67 -1.86 -40.74
N TRP A 159 -39.85 -2.58 -41.53
CA TRP A 159 -39.96 -2.63 -42.98
C TRP A 159 -41.27 -3.27 -43.48
N GLU A 160 -41.79 -4.24 -42.74
CA GLU A 160 -43.03 -4.96 -43.06
C GLU A 160 -44.29 -4.19 -42.61
N GLY A 161 -44.14 -3.10 -41.86
CA GLY A 161 -45.24 -2.26 -41.36
C GLY A 161 -46.13 -2.94 -40.32
N LYS A 162 -45.67 -4.04 -39.71
CA LYS A 162 -46.42 -4.86 -38.73
C LYS A 162 -45.59 -5.18 -37.47
N PRO A 163 -45.12 -4.17 -36.72
CA PRO A 163 -44.44 -4.38 -35.45
C PRO A 163 -45.38 -5.06 -34.45
N ARG A 164 -44.96 -6.21 -33.90
CA ARG A 164 -45.77 -7.00 -32.95
C ARG A 164 -46.13 -6.20 -31.68
N GLN A 165 -45.33 -5.18 -31.38
CA GLN A 165 -45.47 -4.28 -30.23
C GLN A 165 -46.16 -2.95 -30.61
N ALA A 166 -47.15 -2.97 -31.50
CA ALA A 166 -47.82 -1.77 -32.03
C ALA A 166 -48.41 -0.83 -30.96
N HIS A 167 -48.72 -1.33 -29.76
CA HIS A 167 -49.16 -0.51 -28.63
C HIS A 167 -48.06 0.43 -28.11
N VAL A 168 -46.80 0.00 -28.15
CA VAL A 168 -45.65 0.80 -27.69
C VAL A 168 -45.33 1.95 -28.63
N LEU A 169 -45.66 1.80 -29.92
CA LEU A 169 -45.47 2.83 -30.94
C LEU A 169 -46.48 3.99 -30.87
N ARG A 170 -47.55 3.85 -30.07
CA ARG A 170 -48.48 4.95 -29.81
C ARG A 170 -47.88 6.02 -28.90
N GLU A 171 -46.94 5.63 -28.03
CA GLU A 171 -46.26 6.52 -27.09
C GLU A 171 -44.89 6.98 -27.61
N ARG A 172 -44.31 6.26 -28.58
CA ARG A 172 -42.97 6.52 -29.15
C ARG A 172 -43.00 6.42 -30.68
N PRO A 173 -43.14 7.54 -31.43
CA PRO A 173 -43.15 7.49 -32.89
C PRO A 173 -41.84 6.93 -33.44
N LEU A 174 -41.92 6.18 -34.55
CA LEU A 174 -40.74 5.61 -35.20
C LEU A 174 -39.81 6.72 -35.75
N PRO A 175 -38.49 6.54 -35.67
CA PRO A 175 -37.55 7.49 -36.26
C PRO A 175 -37.66 7.45 -37.79
N GLN A 176 -37.21 8.51 -38.45
CA GLN A 176 -37.20 8.58 -39.92
C GLN A 176 -36.30 7.48 -40.49
N LEU A 177 -36.81 6.66 -41.41
CA LEU A 177 -36.05 5.54 -42.00
C LEU A 177 -34.75 6.01 -42.68
N GLN A 178 -34.71 7.25 -43.17
CA GLN A 178 -33.50 7.86 -43.74
C GLN A 178 -32.39 8.05 -42.69
N SER A 179 -32.72 8.45 -41.46
CA SER A 179 -31.72 8.60 -40.39
C SER A 179 -31.13 7.25 -39.97
N LEU A 180 -31.97 6.21 -39.92
CA LEU A 180 -31.52 4.84 -39.65
C LEU A 180 -30.61 4.29 -40.75
N LEU A 181 -30.98 4.48 -42.03
CA LEU A 181 -30.17 4.05 -43.16
C LEU A 181 -28.84 4.81 -43.24
N ALA A 182 -28.84 6.11 -42.91
CA ALA A 182 -27.62 6.90 -42.82
C ALA A 182 -26.68 6.36 -41.72
N ARG A 183 -27.21 6.04 -40.54
CA ARG A 183 -26.44 5.42 -39.44
C ARG A 183 -25.90 4.03 -39.83
N LEU A 184 -26.71 3.18 -40.46
CA LEU A 184 -26.24 1.89 -40.98
C LEU A 184 -25.17 2.06 -42.07
N GLY A 185 -25.30 3.08 -42.93
CA GLY A 185 -24.30 3.46 -43.93
C GLY A 185 -22.96 3.86 -43.32
N GLN A 186 -22.98 4.61 -42.22
CA GLN A 186 -21.76 4.95 -41.47
C GLN A 186 -21.10 3.70 -40.88
N ILE A 187 -21.86 2.79 -40.28
CA ILE A 187 -21.34 1.52 -39.74
C ILE A 187 -20.81 0.63 -40.86
N GLY A 188 -21.46 0.62 -42.03
CA GLY A 188 -21.03 -0.12 -43.22
C GLY A 188 -19.62 0.24 -43.70
N GLN A 189 -19.15 1.48 -43.47
CA GLN A 189 -17.78 1.88 -43.79
C GLN A 189 -16.72 1.13 -42.98
N THR A 190 -17.07 0.67 -41.78
CA THR A 190 -16.19 -0.10 -40.88
C THR A 190 -16.50 -1.60 -40.91
N VAL A 191 -17.76 -1.97 -41.14
CA VAL A 191 -18.24 -3.36 -41.11
C VAL A 191 -18.73 -3.76 -42.51
N GLY A 192 -17.83 -4.38 -43.29
CA GLY A 192 -18.12 -4.81 -44.67
C GLY A 192 -19.45 -5.58 -44.84
N PRO A 193 -19.78 -6.57 -44.00
CA PRO A 193 -21.08 -7.26 -44.06
C PRO A 193 -22.31 -6.36 -43.87
N VAL A 194 -22.19 -5.27 -43.11
CA VAL A 194 -23.25 -4.27 -42.96
C VAL A 194 -23.38 -3.47 -44.27
N GLN A 195 -22.28 -3.09 -44.90
CA GLN A 195 -22.27 -2.45 -46.22
C GLN A 195 -22.95 -3.32 -47.29
N GLU A 196 -22.67 -4.63 -47.30
CA GLU A 196 -23.32 -5.57 -48.20
C GLU A 196 -24.83 -5.66 -47.96
N SER A 197 -25.26 -5.62 -46.70
CA SER A 197 -26.68 -5.65 -46.36
C SER A 197 -27.46 -4.44 -46.93
N LEU A 198 -26.80 -3.28 -47.04
CA LEU A 198 -27.39 -2.03 -47.54
C LEU A 198 -27.66 -2.04 -49.05
N GLN A 199 -27.10 -3.00 -49.80
CA GLN A 199 -27.42 -3.19 -51.21
C GLN A 199 -28.82 -3.79 -51.42
N ARG A 200 -29.47 -4.24 -50.33
CA ARG A 200 -30.82 -4.79 -50.36
C ARG A 200 -31.86 -3.70 -50.10
N PRO A 201 -33.07 -3.79 -50.68
CA PRO A 201 -34.13 -2.79 -50.48
C PRO A 201 -34.60 -2.65 -49.01
N ARG A 202 -34.41 -3.68 -48.19
CA ARG A 202 -34.86 -3.74 -46.78
C ARG A 202 -33.77 -4.38 -45.92
N PRO A 203 -32.72 -3.64 -45.56
CA PRO A 203 -31.62 -4.18 -44.76
C PRO A 203 -32.12 -4.47 -43.34
N ASP A 204 -32.09 -5.74 -42.92
CA ASP A 204 -32.50 -6.17 -41.57
C ASP A 204 -31.40 -6.91 -40.81
N ARG A 205 -30.38 -7.43 -41.51
CA ARG A 205 -29.25 -8.14 -40.90
C ARG A 205 -28.02 -8.16 -41.80
N ALA A 206 -26.85 -8.33 -41.20
CA ALA A 206 -25.62 -8.77 -41.86
C ALA A 206 -25.29 -10.22 -41.49
N ARG A 207 -24.61 -10.94 -42.39
CA ARG A 207 -24.16 -12.31 -42.17
C ARG A 207 -22.67 -12.41 -42.39
N PHE A 208 -21.97 -13.13 -41.52
CA PHE A 208 -20.53 -13.31 -41.66
C PHE A 208 -20.03 -14.59 -40.99
N PRO A 209 -18.87 -15.14 -41.42
CA PRO A 209 -18.26 -16.32 -40.80
C PRO A 209 -17.74 -16.03 -39.40
N SER A 210 -17.40 -17.08 -38.64
CA SER A 210 -16.90 -16.94 -37.26
C SER A 210 -15.62 -16.11 -37.14
N THR A 211 -14.77 -16.11 -38.17
CA THR A 211 -13.55 -15.28 -38.23
C THR A 211 -13.85 -13.78 -38.24
N ALA A 212 -14.83 -13.36 -39.04
CA ALA A 212 -15.30 -11.98 -39.10
C ALA A 212 -16.13 -11.62 -37.86
N ALA A 213 -16.83 -12.58 -37.25
CA ALA A 213 -17.51 -12.37 -35.96
C ALA A 213 -16.52 -12.09 -34.83
N TRP A 214 -15.40 -12.83 -34.80
CA TRP A 214 -14.31 -12.58 -33.87
C TRP A 214 -13.72 -11.18 -34.07
N GLN A 215 -13.40 -10.81 -35.31
CA GLN A 215 -12.89 -9.48 -35.63
C GLN A 215 -13.87 -8.37 -35.21
N PHE A 216 -15.17 -8.57 -35.45
CA PHE A 216 -16.21 -7.65 -34.97
C PHE A 216 -16.17 -7.50 -33.45
N LEU A 217 -16.06 -8.59 -32.69
CA LEU A 217 -16.00 -8.55 -31.22
C LEU A 217 -14.73 -7.88 -30.68
N THR A 218 -13.57 -8.07 -31.33
CA THR A 218 -12.29 -7.55 -30.84
C THR A 218 -11.95 -6.14 -31.30
N GLU A 219 -12.30 -5.79 -32.55
CA GLU A 219 -11.86 -4.55 -33.19
C GLU A 219 -12.99 -3.52 -33.33
N VAL A 220 -14.20 -3.98 -33.65
CA VAL A 220 -15.32 -3.08 -34.02
C VAL A 220 -16.23 -2.77 -32.83
N PHE A 221 -16.57 -3.78 -32.02
CA PHE A 221 -17.46 -3.64 -30.87
C PHE A 221 -17.00 -2.56 -29.87
N PRO A 222 -15.71 -2.48 -29.49
CA PRO A 222 -15.23 -1.40 -28.62
C PRO A 222 -15.48 0.00 -29.21
N LEU A 223 -15.26 0.17 -30.52
CA LEU A 223 -15.45 1.45 -31.22
C LEU A 223 -16.93 1.86 -31.31
N LEU A 224 -17.81 0.88 -31.53
CA LEU A 224 -19.26 1.13 -31.60
C LEU A 224 -19.86 1.40 -30.21
N SER A 225 -19.31 0.82 -29.14
CA SER A 225 -19.79 1.06 -27.77
C SER A 225 -19.60 2.50 -27.28
N GLU A 226 -18.73 3.28 -27.93
CA GLU A 226 -18.51 4.71 -27.67
C GLU A 226 -19.34 5.63 -28.58
N SER A 227 -20.17 5.05 -29.46
CA SER A 227 -21.05 5.77 -30.40
C SER A 227 -22.52 5.80 -29.93
N ALA A 228 -23.38 6.58 -30.60
CA ALA A 228 -24.83 6.60 -30.33
C ALA A 228 -25.58 5.31 -30.74
N VAL A 229 -24.86 4.23 -31.08
CA VAL A 229 -25.39 2.94 -31.52
C VAL A 229 -25.29 1.94 -30.36
N SER A 230 -26.38 1.24 -30.07
CA SER A 230 -26.32 0.13 -29.11
C SER A 230 -25.81 -1.15 -29.80
N VAL A 231 -24.95 -1.89 -29.13
CA VAL A 231 -24.54 -3.22 -29.60
C VAL A 231 -24.81 -4.24 -28.49
N VAL A 232 -25.57 -5.27 -28.81
CA VAL A 232 -25.91 -6.37 -27.91
C VAL A 232 -25.19 -7.62 -28.39
N VAL A 233 -24.37 -8.21 -27.52
CA VAL A 233 -23.66 -9.46 -27.77
C VAL A 233 -24.13 -10.52 -26.75
N PRO A 234 -24.06 -11.82 -27.08
CA PRO A 234 -24.36 -12.89 -26.14
C PRO A 234 -23.50 -12.78 -24.88
N GLU A 235 -24.08 -13.04 -23.71
CA GLU A 235 -23.40 -12.88 -22.42
C GLU A 235 -22.12 -13.72 -22.33
N GLU A 236 -22.16 -14.96 -22.83
CA GLU A 236 -21.04 -15.91 -22.95
C GLU A 236 -19.83 -15.35 -23.73
N LEU A 237 -20.03 -14.33 -24.57
CA LEU A 237 -18.98 -13.71 -25.41
C LEU A 237 -18.54 -12.34 -24.87
N THR A 238 -19.19 -11.84 -23.82
CA THR A 238 -18.79 -10.60 -23.15
C THR A 238 -17.56 -10.82 -22.28
N ARG A 239 -16.80 -9.77 -21.97
CA ARG A 239 -15.65 -9.87 -21.05
C ARG A 239 -16.03 -10.40 -19.65
N VAL A 240 -17.29 -10.25 -19.24
CA VAL A 240 -17.81 -10.65 -17.92
C VAL A 240 -18.29 -12.11 -17.93
N GLY A 241 -18.97 -12.54 -19.00
CA GLY A 241 -19.50 -13.91 -19.13
C GLY A 241 -18.58 -14.91 -19.85
N GLN A 242 -17.49 -14.44 -20.48
CA GLN A 242 -16.55 -15.31 -21.21
C GLN A 242 -15.83 -16.29 -20.27
N GLN A 243 -16.17 -17.57 -20.38
CA GLN A 243 -15.36 -18.65 -19.83
C GLN A 243 -14.09 -18.82 -20.64
N ARG A 244 -12.93 -18.81 -19.97
CA ARG A 244 -11.62 -18.97 -20.60
C ARG A 244 -11.04 -20.33 -20.27
N ILE A 245 -10.38 -20.94 -21.25
CA ILE A 245 -9.56 -22.12 -21.00
C ILE A 245 -8.33 -21.69 -20.21
N ARG A 246 -8.08 -22.35 -19.08
CA ARG A 246 -6.96 -22.06 -18.18
C ARG A 246 -6.33 -23.37 -17.71
N ALA A 247 -5.03 -23.31 -17.41
CA ALA A 247 -4.37 -24.35 -16.65
C ALA A 247 -4.68 -24.15 -15.17
N ARG A 248 -5.03 -25.23 -14.48
CA ARG A 248 -5.23 -25.29 -13.04
C ARG A 248 -4.26 -26.27 -12.41
N LEU A 249 -3.70 -25.89 -11.28
CA LEU A 249 -2.93 -26.75 -10.39
C LEU A 249 -3.86 -27.13 -9.23
N ARG A 250 -4.34 -28.37 -9.23
CA ARG A 250 -5.07 -28.94 -8.10
C ARG A 250 -4.07 -29.48 -7.08
N VAL A 251 -4.10 -28.94 -5.87
CA VAL A 251 -3.21 -29.34 -4.78
C VAL A 251 -4.02 -30.02 -3.68
N GLY A 252 -3.60 -31.22 -3.24
CA GLY A 252 -4.25 -31.96 -2.15
C GLY A 252 -5.02 -33.23 -2.55
N SER A 253 -4.68 -33.88 -3.67
CA SER A 253 -5.36 -35.10 -4.12
C SER A 253 -5.13 -36.29 -3.15
N PRO A 254 -6.10 -37.19 -2.93
CA PRO A 254 -6.04 -38.22 -1.90
C PRO A 254 -5.27 -39.44 -2.40
N THR A 255 -3.95 -39.53 -2.17
CA THR A 255 -3.28 -40.83 -2.18
C THR A 255 -2.91 -41.31 -0.79
N ARG A 256 -3.12 -42.61 -0.58
CA ARG A 256 -2.92 -43.40 0.64
C ARG A 256 -1.46 -43.33 1.14
N SER A 257 -1.01 -42.22 1.70
CA SER A 257 0.21 -42.23 2.50
C SER A 257 -0.14 -42.64 3.94
N LYS A 258 0.24 -43.88 4.30
CA LYS A 258 0.22 -44.38 5.68
C LYS A 258 1.26 -43.59 6.48
N GLY A 259 0.82 -42.48 7.07
CA GLY A 259 1.66 -41.62 7.90
C GLY A 259 0.83 -40.62 8.69
N ARG A 260 -0.30 -41.06 9.26
CA ARG A 260 -1.04 -40.26 10.25
C ARG A 260 -0.16 -40.11 11.49
N THR A 261 0.24 -38.89 11.83
CA THR A 261 0.54 -38.55 13.22
C THR A 261 -0.78 -38.61 14.01
N SER A 262 -0.72 -38.94 15.30
CA SER A 262 -1.91 -39.17 16.14
C SER A 262 -2.86 -37.97 16.29
N ASP A 263 -2.45 -36.78 15.83
CA ASP A 263 -3.14 -35.51 16.06
C ASP A 263 -3.82 -34.87 14.83
N GLY A 264 -3.74 -35.47 13.63
CA GLY A 264 -4.49 -34.97 12.46
C GLY A 264 -4.11 -33.55 11.99
N ARG A 265 -2.89 -33.08 12.29
CA ARG A 265 -2.37 -31.78 11.87
C ARG A 265 -1.46 -31.90 10.66
N LEU A 266 -1.72 -31.12 9.61
CA LEU A 266 -0.80 -30.88 8.51
C LEU A 266 0.43 -30.11 9.03
N GLY A 267 1.52 -30.83 9.32
CA GLY A 267 2.82 -30.19 9.56
C GLY A 267 3.39 -29.59 8.27
N LEU A 268 4.05 -28.43 8.36
CA LEU A 268 4.68 -27.74 7.22
C LEU A 268 5.76 -28.57 6.48
N ALA A 269 6.20 -29.69 7.06
CA ALA A 269 7.21 -30.59 6.48
C ALA A 269 6.63 -31.77 5.66
N HIS A 270 5.31 -31.93 5.59
CA HIS A 270 4.70 -33.03 4.82
C HIS A 270 4.74 -32.75 3.31
N LEU A 271 4.91 -33.79 2.49
CA LEU A 271 4.76 -33.67 1.04
C LEU A 271 3.27 -33.77 0.68
N VAL A 272 2.82 -32.89 -0.20
CA VAL A 272 1.45 -32.82 -0.72
C VAL A 272 1.48 -33.15 -2.21
N ASP A 273 0.60 -34.04 -2.63
CA ASP A 273 0.45 -34.37 -4.04
C ASP A 273 -0.27 -33.23 -4.78
N PHE A 274 0.19 -32.95 -5.99
CA PHE A 274 -0.47 -32.01 -6.89
C PHE A 274 -0.70 -32.64 -8.26
N GLU A 275 -1.72 -32.14 -8.94
CA GLU A 275 -2.08 -32.50 -10.31
C GLU A 275 -2.37 -31.23 -11.12
N TYR A 276 -1.86 -31.15 -12.33
CA TYR A 276 -2.20 -30.13 -13.30
C TYR A 276 -3.38 -30.61 -14.16
N GLU A 277 -4.40 -29.77 -14.29
CA GLU A 277 -5.55 -30.02 -15.14
C GLU A 277 -5.80 -28.80 -16.04
N ILE A 278 -6.46 -29.02 -17.17
CA ILE A 278 -6.96 -27.94 -18.03
C ILE A 278 -8.45 -27.80 -17.74
N ALA A 279 -8.91 -26.58 -17.52
CA ALA A 279 -10.32 -26.31 -17.23
C ALA A 279 -10.85 -25.16 -18.09
N LEU A 280 -12.15 -25.20 -18.38
CA LEU A 280 -12.93 -24.12 -18.97
C LEU A 280 -13.91 -23.65 -17.90
N GLY A 281 -13.76 -22.40 -17.44
CA GLY A 281 -14.49 -21.97 -16.25
C GLY A 281 -14.20 -22.96 -15.11
N ASP A 282 -15.25 -23.48 -14.48
CA ASP A 282 -15.12 -24.47 -13.40
C ASP A 282 -15.09 -25.93 -13.85
N VAL A 283 -15.22 -26.21 -15.14
CA VAL A 283 -15.33 -27.56 -15.68
C VAL A 283 -13.98 -28.08 -16.16
N GLN A 284 -13.59 -29.27 -15.69
CA GLN A 284 -12.37 -29.95 -16.13
C GLN A 284 -12.52 -30.45 -17.59
N LEU A 285 -11.53 -30.14 -18.43
CA LEU A 285 -11.44 -30.63 -19.80
C LEU A 285 -10.53 -31.87 -19.86
N SER A 286 -10.99 -32.93 -20.51
CA SER A 286 -10.13 -34.07 -20.81
C SER A 286 -9.08 -33.71 -21.87
N ALA A 287 -7.97 -34.46 -21.91
CA ALA A 287 -6.93 -34.27 -22.94
C ALA A 287 -7.44 -34.52 -24.37
N ALA A 288 -8.51 -35.30 -24.54
CA ALA A 288 -9.17 -35.50 -25.83
C ALA A 288 -9.98 -34.26 -26.23
N GLU A 289 -10.86 -33.77 -25.33
CA GLU A 289 -11.66 -32.56 -25.56
C GLU A 289 -10.79 -31.33 -25.80
N PHE A 290 -9.71 -31.17 -25.04
CA PHE A 290 -8.78 -30.06 -25.25
C PHE A 290 -8.09 -30.14 -26.62
N ARG A 291 -7.66 -31.34 -27.06
CA ARG A 291 -7.06 -31.52 -28.40
C ARG A 291 -8.05 -31.25 -29.51
N GLU A 292 -9.33 -31.59 -29.34
CA GLU A 292 -10.40 -31.28 -30.29
C GLU A 292 -10.58 -29.76 -30.43
N ILE A 293 -10.63 -29.03 -29.31
CA ILE A 293 -10.72 -27.56 -29.31
C ILE A 293 -9.49 -26.93 -29.99
N VAL A 294 -8.27 -27.41 -29.68
CA VAL A 294 -7.02 -26.94 -30.32
C VAL A 294 -7.04 -27.20 -31.84
N ALA A 295 -7.51 -28.38 -32.28
CA ALA A 295 -7.49 -28.79 -33.67
C ALA A 295 -8.39 -27.91 -34.57
N LEU A 296 -9.45 -27.34 -34.01
CA LEU A 296 -10.36 -26.46 -34.75
C LEU A 296 -9.70 -25.16 -35.24
N LYS A 297 -8.61 -24.70 -34.59
CA LYS A 297 -7.86 -23.47 -34.96
C LYS A 297 -8.74 -22.22 -35.17
N ARG A 298 -9.86 -22.13 -34.47
CA ARG A 298 -10.81 -21.01 -34.50
C ARG A 298 -10.84 -20.31 -33.15
N SER A 299 -11.04 -18.99 -33.16
CA SER A 299 -11.17 -18.20 -31.93
C SER A 299 -12.55 -18.31 -31.28
N LEU A 300 -13.56 -18.77 -32.03
CA LEU A 300 -14.91 -19.07 -31.54
C LEU A 300 -15.19 -20.54 -31.81
N VAL A 301 -15.37 -21.32 -30.75
CA VAL A 301 -15.61 -22.77 -30.80
C VAL A 301 -16.91 -23.08 -30.08
N ARG A 302 -17.73 -23.97 -30.65
CA ARG A 302 -18.91 -24.48 -29.96
C ARG A 302 -18.54 -25.73 -29.18
N TRP A 303 -18.73 -25.71 -27.86
CA TRP A 303 -18.43 -26.82 -26.97
C TRP A 303 -19.62 -27.09 -26.05
N ARG A 304 -20.09 -28.34 -26.02
CA ARG A 304 -21.27 -28.79 -25.26
C ARG A 304 -22.54 -27.93 -25.42
N GLY A 305 -22.69 -27.29 -26.58
CA GLY A 305 -23.86 -26.46 -26.91
C GLY A 305 -23.64 -24.95 -26.71
N GLU A 306 -22.59 -24.54 -25.98
CA GLU A 306 -22.25 -23.15 -25.69
C GLU A 306 -21.11 -22.63 -26.58
N TRP A 307 -21.04 -21.31 -26.79
CA TRP A 307 -19.97 -20.69 -27.58
C TRP A 307 -18.86 -20.20 -26.66
N ILE A 308 -17.66 -20.75 -26.86
CA ILE A 308 -16.47 -20.38 -26.09
C ILE A 308 -15.50 -19.59 -26.95
N VAL A 309 -14.90 -18.57 -26.33
CA VAL A 309 -13.85 -17.78 -26.95
C VAL A 309 -12.50 -18.35 -26.56
N VAL A 310 -11.73 -18.73 -27.58
CA VAL A 310 -10.41 -19.33 -27.47
C VAL A 310 -9.37 -18.34 -27.99
N ASP A 311 -8.42 -17.94 -27.14
CA ASP A 311 -7.30 -17.08 -27.56
C ASP A 311 -6.17 -17.93 -28.17
N PRO A 312 -5.82 -17.74 -29.47
CA PRO A 312 -4.78 -18.52 -30.12
C PRO A 312 -3.41 -18.46 -29.44
N LYS A 313 -3.07 -17.34 -28.78
CA LYS A 313 -1.79 -17.21 -28.05
C LYS A 313 -1.78 -18.10 -26.81
N SER A 314 -2.85 -18.02 -26.02
CA SER A 314 -3.04 -18.86 -24.83
C SER A 314 -3.02 -20.37 -25.14
N MET A 315 -3.47 -20.79 -26.32
CA MET A 315 -3.53 -22.21 -26.69
C MET A 315 -2.17 -22.87 -26.90
N VAL A 316 -1.18 -22.15 -27.44
CA VAL A 316 0.18 -22.67 -27.62
C VAL A 316 0.81 -23.00 -26.28
N ASP A 317 0.63 -22.11 -25.31
CA ASP A 317 1.15 -22.25 -23.96
C ASP A 317 0.44 -23.39 -23.20
N LEU A 318 -0.89 -23.47 -23.29
CA LEU A 318 -1.67 -24.56 -22.70
C LEU A 318 -1.36 -25.93 -23.33
N GLN A 319 -1.05 -25.98 -24.63
CA GLN A 319 -0.68 -27.21 -25.30
C GLN A 319 0.70 -27.73 -24.86
N ARG A 320 1.65 -26.83 -24.53
CA ARG A 320 2.92 -27.22 -23.91
C ARG A 320 2.69 -27.81 -22.51
N LEU A 321 1.82 -27.18 -21.71
CA LEU A 321 1.46 -27.66 -20.37
C LEU A 321 0.75 -29.02 -20.41
N ALA A 322 -0.14 -29.25 -21.38
CA ALA A 322 -0.87 -30.50 -21.56
C ALA A 322 0.04 -31.72 -21.80
N ASN A 323 1.22 -31.49 -22.38
CA ASN A 323 2.18 -32.55 -22.75
C ASN A 323 3.22 -32.84 -21.66
N ALA A 324 3.20 -32.09 -20.55
CA ALA A 324 4.14 -32.23 -19.45
C ALA A 324 3.60 -33.17 -18.35
N PRO A 325 4.43 -33.70 -17.43
CA PRO A 325 3.94 -34.58 -16.37
C PRO A 325 2.84 -33.89 -15.55
N ILE A 326 1.72 -34.61 -15.43
CA ILE A 326 0.44 -34.16 -14.91
C ILE A 326 0.48 -34.10 -13.37
N SER A 327 1.31 -34.91 -12.71
CA SER A 327 1.35 -35.02 -11.25
C SER A 327 2.76 -34.90 -10.67
N GLY A 328 2.87 -34.45 -9.42
CA GLY A 328 4.13 -34.44 -8.68
C GLY A 328 3.95 -34.19 -7.18
N LYS A 329 5.05 -33.92 -6.47
CA LYS A 329 5.06 -33.61 -5.04
C LYS A 329 5.55 -32.20 -4.78
N LEU A 330 4.81 -31.45 -3.96
CA LEU A 330 5.23 -30.18 -3.37
C LEU A 330 5.46 -30.38 -1.88
N THR A 331 6.32 -29.55 -1.28
CA THR A 331 6.30 -29.41 0.18
C THR A 331 4.99 -28.73 0.61
N ALA A 332 4.51 -29.02 1.83
CA ALA A 332 3.30 -28.40 2.38
C ALA A 332 3.41 -26.87 2.39
N THR A 333 4.61 -26.33 2.60
CA THR A 333 4.89 -24.90 2.55
C THR A 333 4.75 -24.31 1.15
N GLU A 334 5.20 -25.01 0.10
CA GLU A 334 5.02 -24.59 -1.29
C GLU A 334 3.55 -24.68 -1.73
N ALA A 335 2.87 -25.76 -1.32
CA ALA A 335 1.44 -25.95 -1.53
C ALA A 335 0.63 -24.82 -0.87
N LEU A 336 0.93 -24.49 0.38
CA LEU A 336 0.30 -23.39 1.11
C LEU A 336 0.59 -22.04 0.46
N ARG A 337 1.84 -21.76 0.07
CA ARG A 337 2.21 -20.53 -0.65
C ARG A 337 1.43 -20.39 -1.96
N ALA A 338 1.37 -21.46 -2.77
CA ALA A 338 0.65 -21.47 -4.03
C ALA A 338 -0.85 -21.24 -3.81
N ALA A 339 -1.44 -21.88 -2.80
CA ALA A 339 -2.83 -21.73 -2.44
C ALA A 339 -3.20 -20.32 -1.94
N LEU A 340 -2.33 -19.70 -1.14
CA LEU A 340 -2.53 -18.35 -0.63
C LEU A 340 -2.49 -17.30 -1.74
N VAL A 341 -1.58 -17.46 -2.72
CA VAL A 341 -1.50 -16.59 -3.90
C VAL A 341 -2.67 -16.86 -4.87
N GLY A 342 -3.15 -18.11 -4.94
CA GLY A 342 -4.20 -18.55 -5.86
C GLY A 342 -3.72 -18.71 -7.31
N GLN A 343 -2.45 -18.42 -7.58
CA GLN A 343 -1.82 -18.55 -8.89
C GLN A 343 -0.34 -18.93 -8.75
N THR A 344 0.17 -19.68 -9.73
CA THR A 344 1.58 -20.02 -9.89
C THR A 344 2.00 -19.87 -11.34
N THR A 345 3.28 -19.99 -11.64
CA THR A 345 3.79 -20.03 -13.02
C THR A 345 4.42 -21.38 -13.32
N ARG A 346 4.16 -21.91 -14.52
CA ARG A 346 4.84 -23.09 -15.07
C ARG A 346 5.26 -22.78 -16.51
N ASP A 347 6.55 -22.93 -16.82
CA ASP A 347 7.13 -22.65 -18.14
C ASP A 347 6.76 -21.25 -18.69
N GLY A 348 6.70 -20.26 -17.79
CA GLY A 348 6.35 -18.87 -18.12
C GLY A 348 4.85 -18.58 -18.22
N SER A 349 4.00 -19.60 -18.10
CA SER A 349 2.53 -19.47 -18.21
C SER A 349 1.87 -19.41 -16.83
N PRO A 350 0.87 -18.52 -16.61
CA PRO A 350 0.12 -18.46 -15.37
C PRO A 350 -0.81 -19.68 -15.24
N VAL A 351 -0.81 -20.29 -14.06
CA VAL A 351 -1.62 -21.44 -13.69
C VAL A 351 -2.41 -21.07 -12.44
N GLU A 352 -3.73 -21.20 -12.52
CA GLU A 352 -4.62 -21.00 -11.37
C GLU A 352 -4.42 -22.12 -10.35
N VAL A 353 -4.38 -21.82 -9.06
CA VAL A 353 -4.19 -22.84 -8.02
C VAL A 353 -5.53 -23.11 -7.35
N VAL A 354 -5.99 -24.36 -7.46
CA VAL A 354 -7.20 -24.85 -6.79
C VAL A 354 -6.76 -25.80 -5.70
N THR A 355 -7.26 -25.60 -4.48
CA THR A 355 -6.98 -26.49 -3.35
C THR A 355 -8.08 -27.53 -3.21
N SER A 356 -7.75 -28.66 -2.59
CA SER A 356 -8.72 -29.70 -2.21
C SER A 356 -8.46 -30.23 -0.81
N GLY A 357 -9.50 -30.78 -0.18
CA GLY A 357 -9.41 -31.47 1.11
C GLY A 357 -8.96 -30.56 2.26
N GLU A 358 -8.01 -31.05 3.07
CA GLU A 358 -7.52 -30.36 4.27
C GLU A 358 -6.83 -29.03 3.97
N LEU A 359 -6.20 -28.88 2.79
CA LEU A 359 -5.53 -27.64 2.39
C LEU A 359 -6.52 -26.51 2.12
N THR A 360 -7.69 -26.82 1.53
CA THR A 360 -8.78 -25.84 1.36
C THR A 360 -9.27 -25.36 2.72
N ALA A 361 -9.58 -26.28 3.62
CA ALA A 361 -10.02 -25.95 4.98
C ALA A 361 -8.97 -25.13 5.76
N LEU A 362 -7.67 -25.39 5.55
CA LEU A 362 -6.58 -24.62 6.15
C LEU A 362 -6.56 -23.18 5.61
N VAL A 363 -6.62 -23.01 4.30
CA VAL A 363 -6.58 -21.70 3.63
C VAL A 363 -7.81 -20.87 3.97
N ASP A 364 -8.99 -21.48 3.98
CA ASP A 364 -10.24 -20.81 4.33
C ASP A 364 -10.20 -20.34 5.79
N ARG A 365 -9.76 -21.18 6.72
CA ARG A 365 -9.54 -20.76 8.11
C ARG A 365 -8.55 -19.59 8.19
N LEU A 366 -7.42 -19.65 7.49
CA LEU A 366 -6.45 -18.55 7.48
C LEU A 366 -7.01 -17.24 6.90
N ARG A 367 -7.92 -17.31 5.92
CA ARG A 367 -8.62 -16.15 5.36
C ARG A 367 -9.71 -15.62 6.28
N GLU A 368 -10.45 -16.49 6.95
CA GLU A 368 -11.50 -16.14 7.90
C GLU A 368 -10.97 -15.60 9.24
N VAL A 369 -9.72 -15.90 9.59
CA VAL A 369 -9.06 -15.51 10.84
C VAL A 369 -8.85 -13.99 10.98
N GLY A 370 -9.08 -13.21 9.92
CA GLY A 370 -9.25 -11.75 10.00
C GLY A 370 -10.60 -11.29 10.59
N GLY A 371 -11.51 -12.22 10.92
CA GLY A 371 -12.89 -11.98 11.33
C GLY A 371 -13.11 -11.69 12.81
N SER A 372 -14.19 -10.96 13.08
CA SER A 372 -14.62 -10.27 14.32
C SER A 372 -14.81 -11.11 15.60
N ARG A 373 -14.37 -12.37 15.64
CA ARG A 373 -14.64 -13.27 16.75
C ARG A 373 -13.73 -12.95 17.95
N GLU A 374 -14.36 -12.42 18.99
CA GLU A 374 -13.71 -12.19 20.27
C GLU A 374 -13.62 -13.51 21.05
N ASP A 375 -12.48 -13.74 21.69
CA ASP A 375 -12.31 -14.86 22.60
C ASP A 375 -11.99 -14.33 24.01
N HIS A 376 -12.41 -15.08 25.01
CA HIS A 376 -12.16 -14.76 26.40
C HIS A 376 -10.93 -15.54 26.88
N PRO A 377 -10.08 -14.91 27.71
CA PRO A 377 -8.90 -15.61 28.24
C PRO A 377 -9.32 -16.72 29.21
N HIS A 378 -8.45 -17.71 29.38
CA HIS A 378 -8.59 -18.78 30.37
C HIS A 378 -8.94 -18.23 31.76
N ALA A 379 -9.73 -18.97 32.54
CA ALA A 379 -10.20 -18.55 33.87
C ALA A 379 -9.07 -18.21 34.87
N SER A 380 -7.85 -18.72 34.65
CA SER A 380 -6.67 -18.41 35.46
C SER A 380 -5.98 -17.09 35.08
N PHE A 381 -6.44 -16.39 34.05
CA PHE A 381 -5.93 -15.08 33.65
C PHE A 381 -6.45 -14.00 34.60
N GLN A 382 -5.53 -13.25 35.21
CA GLN A 382 -5.84 -12.23 36.21
C GLN A 382 -5.91 -10.84 35.56
N GLY A 383 -7.00 -10.57 34.84
CA GLY A 383 -7.24 -9.28 34.18
C GLY A 383 -8.42 -9.34 33.21
N LYS A 384 -8.73 -8.22 32.55
CA LYS A 384 -9.72 -8.16 31.47
C LYS A 384 -9.04 -7.75 30.17
N LEU A 385 -9.21 -8.56 29.12
CA LEU A 385 -8.80 -8.20 27.77
C LEU A 385 -9.80 -7.21 27.19
N ARG A 386 -9.31 -6.17 26.51
CA ARG A 386 -10.14 -5.31 25.66
C ARG A 386 -10.66 -6.10 24.45
N PRO A 387 -11.76 -5.69 23.81
CA PRO A 387 -12.34 -6.39 22.65
C PRO A 387 -11.33 -6.74 21.56
N TYR A 388 -10.50 -5.77 21.14
CA TYR A 388 -9.46 -6.04 20.16
C TYR A 388 -8.41 -7.04 20.68
N GLN A 389 -8.03 -6.99 21.96
CA GLN A 389 -7.08 -7.95 22.55
C GLN A 389 -7.67 -9.36 22.56
N GLY A 390 -8.98 -9.49 22.79
CA GLY A 390 -9.72 -10.76 22.65
C GLY A 390 -9.69 -11.30 21.22
N ARG A 391 -9.89 -10.45 20.20
CA ARG A 391 -9.72 -10.85 18.78
C ARG A 391 -8.28 -11.28 18.48
N GLY A 392 -7.29 -10.58 19.04
CA GLY A 392 -5.89 -10.95 18.86
C GLY A 392 -5.53 -12.27 19.54
N LEU A 393 -6.12 -12.57 20.70
CA LEU A 393 -6.03 -13.89 21.33
C LEU A 393 -6.66 -14.98 20.45
N ALA A 394 -7.86 -14.75 19.91
CA ALA A 394 -8.52 -15.70 19.00
C ALA A 394 -7.65 -16.00 17.75
N TRP A 395 -7.07 -14.95 17.18
CA TRP A 395 -6.15 -15.02 16.05
C TRP A 395 -4.89 -15.86 16.37
N LEU A 396 -4.26 -15.60 17.52
CA LEU A 396 -3.11 -16.37 18.01
C LEU A 396 -3.47 -17.83 18.30
N LYS A 397 -4.63 -18.10 18.91
CA LYS A 397 -5.12 -19.46 19.17
C LYS A 397 -5.32 -20.24 17.88
N THR A 398 -5.83 -19.60 16.83
CA THR A 398 -6.01 -20.27 15.54
C THR A 398 -4.67 -20.64 14.92
N HIS A 399 -3.70 -19.72 14.92
CA HIS A 399 -2.33 -20.03 14.47
C HIS A 399 -1.70 -21.18 15.27
N ALA A 400 -1.85 -21.17 16.59
CA ALA A 400 -1.38 -22.25 17.46
C ALA A 400 -2.06 -23.60 17.15
N GLN A 401 -3.35 -23.61 16.85
CA GLN A 401 -4.09 -24.83 16.48
C GLN A 401 -3.65 -25.39 15.12
N LEU A 402 -3.32 -24.50 14.18
CA LEU A 402 -2.82 -24.84 12.84
C LEU A 402 -1.33 -25.18 12.82
N GLY A 403 -0.60 -24.99 13.92
CA GLY A 403 0.85 -25.21 13.98
C GLY A 403 1.66 -24.18 13.20
N LEU A 404 1.10 -22.99 12.98
CA LEU A 404 1.69 -21.92 12.18
C LEU A 404 2.26 -20.82 13.08
N GLY A 405 3.37 -20.23 12.63
CA GLY A 405 3.99 -19.09 13.30
C GLY A 405 3.24 -17.79 13.04
N ALA A 406 3.30 -16.86 13.98
CA ALA A 406 2.48 -15.64 13.96
C ALA A 406 3.31 -14.38 14.28
N LEU A 407 3.07 -13.29 13.55
CA LEU A 407 3.66 -11.97 13.79
C LEU A 407 2.60 -11.02 14.33
N LEU A 408 2.64 -10.72 15.64
CA LEU A 408 1.80 -9.70 16.26
C LEU A 408 2.51 -8.34 16.19
N ALA A 409 2.08 -7.54 15.25
CA ALA A 409 2.68 -6.29 14.83
C ALA A 409 1.88 -5.04 15.26
N ASP A 410 1.03 -5.18 16.29
CA ASP A 410 0.28 -4.06 16.85
C ASP A 410 1.18 -2.91 17.27
N ASP A 411 0.69 -1.68 17.15
CA ASP A 411 1.33 -0.49 17.67
C ASP A 411 1.71 -0.66 19.15
N MET A 412 2.86 -0.08 19.48
CA MET A 412 3.46 -0.23 20.78
C MET A 412 2.60 0.45 21.83
N GLY A 413 2.00 -0.33 22.72
CA GLY A 413 1.03 0.18 23.69
C GLY A 413 -0.32 -0.51 23.69
N LEU A 414 -0.64 -1.22 22.62
CA LEU A 414 -1.88 -2.00 22.50
C LEU A 414 -1.93 -3.27 23.36
N GLY A 415 -0.89 -3.57 24.14
CA GLY A 415 -0.86 -4.74 25.02
C GLY A 415 -0.62 -6.05 24.27
N LYS A 416 0.43 -6.12 23.45
CA LYS A 416 0.91 -7.38 22.84
C LYS A 416 1.29 -8.41 23.90
N THR A 417 1.98 -7.96 24.95
CA THR A 417 2.44 -8.78 26.08
C THR A 417 1.28 -9.53 26.73
N ILE A 418 0.19 -8.84 27.09
CA ILE A 418 -0.96 -9.48 27.76
C ILE A 418 -1.67 -10.49 26.86
N GLN A 419 -1.70 -10.27 25.54
CA GLN A 419 -2.27 -11.21 24.57
C GLN A 419 -1.46 -12.52 24.52
N VAL A 420 -0.13 -12.42 24.56
CA VAL A 420 0.76 -13.59 24.64
C VAL A 420 0.61 -14.30 25.99
N ILE A 421 0.50 -13.58 27.10
CA ILE A 421 0.28 -14.19 28.42
C ILE A 421 -1.04 -14.95 28.45
N ALA A 422 -2.12 -14.39 27.89
CA ALA A 422 -3.39 -15.07 27.76
C ALA A 422 -3.26 -16.36 26.93
N LEU A 423 -2.52 -16.31 25.81
CA LEU A 423 -2.24 -17.51 25.01
C LEU A 423 -1.42 -18.57 25.77
N LEU A 424 -0.42 -18.16 26.55
CA LEU A 424 0.40 -19.07 27.36
C LEU A 424 -0.45 -19.86 28.36
N LEU A 425 -1.44 -19.21 28.98
CA LEU A 425 -2.37 -19.86 29.91
C LEU A 425 -3.28 -20.86 29.18
N GLU A 426 -3.79 -20.50 28.01
CA GLU A 426 -4.61 -21.39 27.15
C GLU A 426 -3.85 -22.64 26.72
N LEU A 427 -2.56 -22.49 26.42
CA LEU A 427 -1.71 -23.57 25.92
C LEU A 427 -0.96 -24.31 27.03
N LYS A 428 -1.06 -23.89 28.29
CA LYS A 428 -0.27 -24.39 29.43
C LYS A 428 -0.14 -25.91 29.49
N ASN A 429 -1.24 -26.62 29.28
CA ASN A 429 -1.31 -28.10 29.34
C ASN A 429 -1.29 -28.77 27.96
N ARG A 430 -1.19 -28.00 26.87
CA ARG A 430 -1.23 -28.48 25.48
C ARG A 430 0.11 -28.34 24.75
N LEU A 431 1.04 -27.56 25.29
CA LEU A 431 2.39 -27.44 24.72
C LEU A 431 3.21 -28.70 25.01
N PRO A 432 3.92 -29.26 24.02
CA PRO A 432 4.77 -30.43 24.20
C PRO A 432 6.09 -30.13 24.95
N GLY A 433 6.36 -28.87 25.29
CA GLY A 433 7.57 -28.42 25.95
C GLY A 433 7.46 -27.01 26.53
N PRO A 434 8.52 -26.49 27.19
CA PRO A 434 8.51 -25.17 27.80
C PRO A 434 8.44 -24.05 26.76
N THR A 435 8.15 -22.84 27.22
CA THR A 435 8.24 -21.63 26.39
C THR A 435 9.61 -20.99 26.54
N LEU A 436 10.28 -20.69 25.42
CA LEU A 436 11.42 -19.78 25.38
C LEU A 436 10.94 -18.38 24.99
N LEU A 437 11.20 -17.37 25.81
CA LEU A 437 10.86 -15.98 25.51
C LEU A 437 12.13 -15.14 25.53
N VAL A 438 12.45 -14.56 24.38
CA VAL A 438 13.61 -13.69 24.17
C VAL A 438 13.13 -12.26 24.01
N CYS A 439 13.65 -11.35 24.82
CA CYS A 439 13.32 -9.92 24.75
C CYS A 439 14.57 -9.05 24.94
N PRO A 440 14.51 -7.73 24.67
CA PRO A 440 15.60 -6.82 25.05
C PRO A 440 15.85 -6.85 26.57
N THR A 441 17.11 -6.65 26.97
CA THR A 441 17.51 -6.64 28.40
C THR A 441 16.69 -5.65 29.23
N SER A 442 16.31 -4.53 28.64
CA SER A 442 15.55 -3.46 29.29
C SER A 442 14.09 -3.78 29.58
N VAL A 443 13.50 -4.80 28.93
CA VAL A 443 12.09 -5.17 29.10
C VAL A 443 11.92 -6.49 29.86
N LEU A 444 13.03 -7.13 30.22
CA LEU A 444 13.05 -8.41 30.93
C LEU A 444 12.26 -8.34 32.25
N GLY A 445 12.54 -7.33 33.09
CA GLY A 445 11.80 -7.11 34.34
C GLY A 445 10.33 -6.69 34.13
N ASN A 446 9.98 -6.15 32.95
CA ASN A 446 8.58 -5.89 32.62
C ASN A 446 7.82 -7.19 32.36
N TRP A 447 8.41 -8.10 31.57
CA TRP A 447 7.83 -9.44 31.35
C TRP A 447 7.65 -10.22 32.64
N GLU A 448 8.63 -10.20 33.55
CA GLU A 448 8.52 -10.85 34.86
C GLU A 448 7.31 -10.32 35.65
N ARG A 449 7.15 -8.99 35.72
CA ARG A 449 6.02 -8.35 36.43
C ARG A 449 4.69 -8.65 35.75
N GLU A 450 4.60 -8.57 34.43
CA GLU A 450 3.36 -8.84 33.72
C GLU A 450 2.95 -10.31 33.81
N LEU A 451 3.89 -11.25 33.70
CA LEU A 451 3.61 -12.68 33.90
C LEU A 451 3.15 -12.97 35.33
N ALA A 452 3.82 -12.41 36.34
CA ALA A 452 3.41 -12.55 37.74
C ALA A 452 2.02 -11.95 38.01
N ARG A 453 1.70 -10.81 37.36
CA ARG A 453 0.41 -10.12 37.52
C ARG A 453 -0.73 -10.84 36.82
N PHE A 454 -0.59 -11.13 35.52
CA PHE A 454 -1.67 -11.60 34.67
C PHE A 454 -1.76 -13.13 34.56
N GLY A 455 -0.66 -13.84 34.83
CA GLY A 455 -0.59 -15.30 34.76
C GLY A 455 0.20 -15.93 35.91
N PRO A 456 -0.17 -15.67 37.19
CA PRO A 456 0.58 -16.14 38.36
C PRO A 456 0.73 -17.67 38.45
N SER A 457 -0.09 -18.43 37.72
CA SER A 457 -0.01 -19.89 37.65
C SER A 457 1.09 -20.42 36.71
N LEU A 458 1.78 -19.55 35.96
CA LEU A 458 2.90 -19.93 35.08
C LEU A 458 4.20 -20.02 35.88
N SER A 459 5.03 -21.02 35.60
CA SER A 459 6.34 -21.17 36.25
C SER A 459 7.40 -20.38 35.48
N VAL A 460 7.71 -19.17 35.92
CA VAL A 460 8.63 -18.26 35.21
C VAL A 460 10.04 -18.38 35.75
N HIS A 461 11.01 -18.56 34.86
CA HIS A 461 12.43 -18.68 35.20
C HIS A 461 13.25 -17.69 34.38
N ARG A 462 14.12 -16.95 35.06
CA ARG A 462 15.01 -15.99 34.45
C ARG A 462 16.35 -16.63 34.13
N HIS A 463 16.79 -16.53 32.88
CA HIS A 463 18.13 -16.93 32.43
C HIS A 463 18.98 -15.70 32.16
N HIS A 464 19.43 -15.04 33.23
CA HIS A 464 20.26 -13.84 33.14
C HIS A 464 20.99 -13.59 34.47
N GLY A 465 22.25 -13.18 34.41
CA GLY A 465 23.03 -12.88 35.62
C GLY A 465 23.35 -14.15 36.42
N PRO A 466 23.37 -14.11 37.77
CA PRO A 466 23.74 -15.25 38.60
C PRO A 466 22.75 -16.44 38.50
N ASP A 467 21.51 -16.17 38.09
CA ASP A 467 20.47 -17.20 37.92
C ASP A 467 20.57 -17.95 36.58
N ARG A 468 21.56 -17.58 35.74
CA ARG A 468 21.82 -18.22 34.45
C ARG A 468 22.19 -19.68 34.66
N ALA A 469 21.54 -20.57 33.91
CA ALA A 469 21.88 -21.98 33.95
C ALA A 469 23.17 -22.26 33.17
N GLU A 470 24.05 -23.08 33.73
CA GLU A 470 25.34 -23.42 33.13
C GLU A 470 25.31 -24.74 32.35
N ALA A 471 24.29 -25.57 32.58
CA ALA A 471 24.20 -26.91 32.00
C ALA A 471 22.77 -27.26 31.53
N PRO A 472 22.62 -28.02 30.41
CA PRO A 472 21.33 -28.40 29.85
C PRO A 472 20.48 -29.23 30.83
N GLY A 473 21.12 -30.10 31.61
CA GLY A 473 20.43 -30.91 32.62
C GLY A 473 19.76 -30.09 33.72
N ARG A 474 20.38 -28.94 34.10
CA ARG A 474 19.79 -27.99 35.06
C ARG A 474 18.59 -27.29 34.44
N LEU A 475 18.70 -26.78 33.20
CA LEU A 475 17.57 -26.16 32.49
C LEU A 475 16.38 -27.12 32.36
N ARG A 476 16.62 -28.36 31.92
CA ARG A 476 15.56 -29.37 31.80
C ARG A 476 14.87 -29.66 33.13
N ARG A 477 15.61 -29.63 34.25
CA ARG A 477 15.04 -29.83 35.59
C ARG A 477 14.23 -28.62 36.06
N THR A 478 14.74 -27.42 35.82
CA THR A 478 14.05 -26.16 36.16
C THR A 478 12.74 -26.01 35.37
N LEU A 479 12.72 -26.45 34.11
CA LEU A 479 11.59 -26.27 33.19
C LEU A 479 10.65 -27.48 33.10
N ARG A 480 10.61 -28.36 34.12
CA ARG A 480 9.78 -29.59 34.10
C ARG A 480 8.28 -29.33 34.23
N ALA A 481 7.89 -28.20 34.84
CA ALA A 481 6.49 -27.93 35.11
C ALA A 481 5.73 -27.56 33.81
N PRO A 482 4.47 -28.00 33.64
CA PRO A 482 3.63 -27.55 32.54
C PRO A 482 3.49 -26.03 32.53
N GLY A 483 3.70 -25.41 31.36
CA GLY A 483 3.70 -23.96 31.20
C GLY A 483 4.90 -23.24 31.80
N SER A 484 6.04 -23.92 32.00
CA SER A 484 7.29 -23.25 32.34
C SER A 484 7.71 -22.27 31.23
N VAL A 485 8.09 -21.05 31.63
CA VAL A 485 8.56 -19.98 30.74
C VAL A 485 10.00 -19.63 31.10
N LEU A 486 10.93 -19.75 30.14
CA LEU A 486 12.31 -19.30 30.27
C LEU A 486 12.46 -17.91 29.64
N LEU A 487 12.73 -16.89 30.45
CA LEU A 487 13.01 -15.52 30.01
C LEU A 487 14.50 -15.33 29.79
N THR A 488 14.90 -14.88 28.60
CA THR A 488 16.30 -14.57 28.26
C THR A 488 16.39 -13.34 27.37
N THR A 489 17.61 -12.92 27.04
CA THR A 489 17.88 -11.72 26.23
C THR A 489 18.56 -12.04 24.92
N TYR A 490 18.44 -11.17 23.91
CA TYR A 490 19.10 -11.36 22.60
C TYR A 490 20.63 -11.59 22.68
N PRO A 491 21.40 -10.88 23.51
CA PRO A 491 22.81 -11.19 23.72
C PRO A 491 23.04 -12.61 24.25
N LEU A 492 22.22 -13.05 25.22
CA LEU A 492 22.32 -14.37 25.81
C LEU A 492 21.84 -15.48 24.88
N LEU A 493 20.83 -15.23 24.03
CA LEU A 493 20.43 -16.16 22.97
C LEU A 493 21.64 -16.54 22.10
N ARG A 494 22.48 -15.57 21.76
CA ARG A 494 23.72 -15.81 21.01
C ARG A 494 24.78 -16.51 21.84
N LEU A 495 25.05 -16.02 23.05
CA LEU A 495 26.12 -16.54 23.91
C LEU A 495 25.85 -17.98 24.38
N ASP A 496 24.57 -18.33 24.58
CA ASP A 496 24.10 -19.65 25.04
C ASP A 496 23.45 -20.47 23.94
N ALA A 497 23.77 -20.20 22.68
CA ALA A 497 23.13 -20.85 21.53
C ALA A 497 23.18 -22.38 21.62
N GLU A 498 24.33 -22.94 22.02
CA GLU A 498 24.51 -24.38 22.17
C GLU A 498 23.65 -24.96 23.30
N LEU A 499 23.68 -24.32 24.49
CA LEU A 499 22.87 -24.72 25.64
C LEU A 499 21.38 -24.67 25.34
N LEU A 500 20.90 -23.57 24.76
CA LEU A 500 19.49 -23.33 24.46
C LEU A 500 19.01 -24.23 23.31
N GLY A 501 19.87 -24.55 22.33
CA GLY A 501 19.56 -25.40 21.18
C GLY A 501 19.41 -26.90 21.50
N GLN A 502 19.83 -27.35 22.69
CA GLN A 502 19.68 -28.75 23.14
C GLN A 502 18.31 -29.08 23.75
N LEU A 503 17.42 -28.08 23.88
CA LEU A 503 16.06 -28.25 24.37
C LEU A 503 15.06 -28.16 23.20
N GLU A 504 13.92 -28.81 23.37
CA GLU A 504 12.77 -28.67 22.48
C GLU A 504 11.73 -27.81 23.18
N TYR A 505 11.31 -26.73 22.53
CA TYR A 505 10.36 -25.77 23.08
C TYR A 505 8.97 -26.00 22.48
N GLY A 506 7.94 -25.90 23.31
CA GLY A 506 6.56 -25.90 22.81
C GLY A 506 6.23 -24.59 22.09
N LEU A 507 6.75 -23.48 22.63
CA LEU A 507 6.54 -22.15 22.07
C LEU A 507 7.83 -21.32 22.17
N PHE A 508 8.17 -20.62 21.08
CA PHE A 508 9.26 -19.66 21.04
C PHE A 508 8.72 -18.25 20.74
N VAL A 509 8.94 -17.32 21.67
CA VAL A 509 8.45 -15.94 21.59
C VAL A 509 9.64 -14.99 21.44
N LEU A 510 9.57 -14.12 20.44
CA LEU A 510 10.53 -13.05 20.17
C LEU A 510 9.84 -11.70 20.40
N ASP A 511 10.23 -10.97 21.44
CA ASP A 511 9.73 -9.63 21.70
C ASP A 511 10.66 -8.54 21.16
N GLU A 512 10.11 -7.46 20.62
CA GLU A 512 10.85 -6.44 19.87
C GLU A 512 11.72 -7.10 18.77
N ALA A 513 11.06 -7.88 17.91
CA ALA A 513 11.68 -8.74 16.90
C ALA A 513 12.54 -8.00 15.85
N GLN A 514 12.51 -6.66 15.81
CA GLN A 514 13.47 -5.87 15.03
C GLN A 514 14.95 -6.15 15.42
N ASN A 515 15.22 -6.72 16.61
CA ASN A 515 16.57 -7.16 17.00
C ASN A 515 17.10 -8.33 16.14
N VAL A 516 16.25 -9.07 15.42
CA VAL A 516 16.62 -10.20 14.53
C VAL A 516 16.30 -9.93 13.06
N LYS A 517 16.20 -8.66 12.67
CA LYS A 517 15.84 -8.24 11.30
C LYS A 517 16.86 -8.63 10.22
N ASN A 518 18.14 -8.57 10.56
CA ASN A 518 19.20 -8.95 9.62
C ASN A 518 19.39 -10.47 9.63
N SER A 519 19.02 -11.14 8.55
CA SER A 519 19.11 -12.59 8.38
C SER A 519 20.54 -13.13 8.50
N GLU A 520 21.54 -12.30 8.17
CA GLU A 520 22.96 -12.62 8.31
C GLU A 520 23.48 -12.40 9.74
N ALA A 521 22.78 -11.65 10.59
CA ALA A 521 23.23 -11.43 11.95
C ALA A 521 23.25 -12.76 12.72
N SER A 522 24.29 -12.94 13.54
CA SER A 522 24.46 -14.15 14.36
C SER A 522 23.24 -14.46 15.23
N GLN A 523 22.56 -13.43 15.77
CA GLN A 523 21.33 -13.59 16.55
C GLN A 523 20.17 -14.17 15.72
N ALA A 524 19.97 -13.70 14.48
CA ALA A 524 18.90 -14.21 13.60
C ALA A 524 19.18 -15.65 13.13
N ARG A 525 20.46 -16.00 12.88
CA ARG A 525 20.86 -17.38 12.56
C ARG A 525 20.59 -18.33 13.73
N VAL A 526 20.93 -17.93 14.95
CA VAL A 526 20.66 -18.72 16.16
C VAL A 526 19.16 -18.86 16.40
N ALA A 527 18.39 -17.77 16.28
CA ALA A 527 16.94 -17.79 16.43
C ALA A 527 16.26 -18.77 15.45
N ARG A 528 16.71 -18.83 14.19
CA ARG A 528 16.23 -19.82 13.20
C ARG A 528 16.53 -21.26 13.62
N GLY A 529 17.67 -21.50 14.28
CA GLY A 529 18.09 -22.83 14.73
C GLY A 529 17.35 -23.36 15.96
N ILE A 530 16.57 -22.54 16.66
CA ILE A 530 15.82 -22.96 17.84
C ILE A 530 14.70 -23.93 17.44
N ARG A 531 14.70 -25.11 18.10
CA ARG A 531 13.68 -26.16 17.92
C ARG A 531 12.44 -25.81 18.72
N ALA A 532 11.41 -25.31 18.02
CA ALA A 532 10.13 -24.98 18.62
C ALA A 532 8.95 -25.46 17.77
N THR A 533 7.88 -25.93 18.43
CA THR A 533 6.62 -26.30 17.75
C THR A 533 5.88 -25.07 17.24
N LEU A 534 5.71 -24.07 18.09
CA LEU A 534 5.05 -22.80 17.76
C LEU A 534 6.04 -21.65 17.87
N ARG A 535 5.87 -20.62 17.03
CA ARG A 535 6.73 -19.43 17.02
C ARG A 535 5.90 -18.16 16.92
N ILE A 536 6.16 -17.20 17.80
CA ILE A 536 5.47 -15.91 17.81
C ILE A 536 6.51 -14.80 17.86
N ALA A 537 6.35 -13.78 17.02
CA ALA A 537 7.14 -12.57 17.10
C ALA A 537 6.25 -11.38 17.41
N LEU A 538 6.74 -10.47 18.25
CA LEU A 538 6.11 -9.24 18.64
C LEU A 538 6.95 -8.08 18.16
N THR A 539 6.32 -7.11 17.51
CA THR A 539 7.00 -5.88 17.06
C THR A 539 6.01 -4.73 17.00
N GLY A 540 6.48 -3.50 17.21
CA GLY A 540 5.69 -2.29 16.89
C GLY A 540 5.82 -1.88 15.42
N THR A 541 6.83 -2.40 14.72
CA THR A 541 7.23 -1.97 13.37
C THR A 541 7.66 -3.21 12.59
N PRO A 542 6.72 -3.96 11.99
CA PRO A 542 7.03 -5.24 11.32
C PRO A 542 7.92 -5.10 10.09
N VAL A 543 7.86 -3.94 9.45
CA VAL A 543 8.75 -3.55 8.36
C VAL A 543 9.28 -2.17 8.72
N GLU A 544 10.46 -2.14 9.34
CA GLU A 544 11.09 -0.88 9.75
C GLU A 544 11.82 -0.26 8.56
N ASN A 545 12.58 -1.06 7.81
CA ASN A 545 13.56 -0.55 6.85
C ASN A 545 13.51 -1.18 5.45
N ARG A 546 13.34 -2.51 5.34
CA ARG A 546 13.32 -3.24 4.05
C ARG A 546 12.44 -4.50 4.13
N LEU A 547 11.93 -4.97 3.00
CA LEU A 547 11.22 -6.26 2.87
C LEU A 547 12.12 -7.47 3.20
N ALA A 548 13.44 -7.30 3.15
CA ALA A 548 14.39 -8.30 3.65
C ALA A 548 14.23 -8.58 5.15
N ASP A 549 13.83 -7.59 5.94
CA ASP A 549 13.58 -7.74 7.38
C ASP A 549 12.35 -8.63 7.60
N LEU A 550 11.29 -8.40 6.83
CA LEU A 550 10.09 -9.22 6.83
C LEU A 550 10.41 -10.67 6.42
N TRP A 551 11.27 -10.85 5.41
CA TRP A 551 11.71 -12.19 5.02
C TRP A 551 12.43 -12.91 6.16
N SER A 552 13.36 -12.24 6.85
CA SER A 552 14.08 -12.82 7.99
C SER A 552 13.14 -13.26 9.11
N LEU A 553 12.16 -12.42 9.46
CA LEU A 553 11.16 -12.74 10.48
C LEU A 553 10.25 -13.90 10.06
N MET A 554 9.73 -13.87 8.83
CA MET A 554 8.87 -14.93 8.31
C MET A 554 9.62 -16.26 8.20
N GLU A 555 10.91 -16.24 7.89
CA GLU A 555 11.74 -17.46 7.86
C GLU A 555 11.97 -18.03 9.26
N ILE A 556 12.04 -17.20 10.30
CA ILE A 556 12.05 -17.69 11.69
C ILE A 556 10.69 -18.30 12.03
N LEU A 557 9.59 -17.60 11.72
CA LEU A 557 8.24 -17.99 12.15
C LEU A 557 7.68 -19.19 11.39
N ASN A 558 7.79 -19.16 10.06
CA ASN A 558 7.23 -20.12 9.11
C ASN A 558 8.30 -20.47 8.04
N PRO A 559 9.31 -21.29 8.37
CA PRO A 559 10.44 -21.58 7.49
C PRO A 559 9.99 -22.05 6.09
N GLY A 560 10.56 -21.45 5.05
CA GLY A 560 10.29 -21.78 3.65
C GLY A 560 9.05 -21.12 3.04
N LEU A 561 8.19 -20.45 3.82
CA LEU A 561 6.93 -19.86 3.34
C LEU A 561 7.15 -18.82 2.23
N LEU A 562 8.19 -18.00 2.37
CA LEU A 562 8.57 -17.01 1.35
C LEU A 562 9.56 -17.55 0.31
N GLY A 563 9.96 -18.83 0.44
CA GLY A 563 10.98 -19.45 -0.39
C GLY A 563 12.39 -18.88 -0.14
N PRO A 564 13.36 -19.29 -0.98
CA PRO A 564 14.75 -18.83 -0.87
C PRO A 564 14.87 -17.31 -1.00
N PHE A 565 15.76 -16.70 -0.21
CA PHE A 565 15.95 -15.25 -0.18
C PHE A 565 16.23 -14.63 -1.57
N ALA A 566 17.06 -15.29 -2.39
CA ALA A 566 17.39 -14.81 -3.74
C ALA A 566 16.14 -14.71 -4.65
N THR A 567 15.25 -15.69 -4.58
CA THR A 567 13.98 -15.70 -5.32
C THR A 567 13.05 -14.61 -4.79
N PHE A 568 12.89 -14.52 -3.46
CA PHE A 568 12.09 -13.48 -2.81
C PHE A 568 12.59 -12.07 -3.19
N GLN A 569 13.90 -11.86 -3.20
CA GLN A 569 14.50 -10.58 -3.55
C GLN A 569 14.22 -10.19 -5.00
N ARG A 570 14.39 -11.13 -5.93
CA ARG A 570 14.17 -10.91 -7.37
C ARG A 570 12.69 -10.70 -7.73
N GLU A 571 11.80 -11.50 -7.16
CA GLU A 571 10.38 -11.55 -7.58
C GLU A 571 9.45 -10.68 -6.73
N ILE A 572 9.87 -10.30 -5.52
CA ILE A 572 9.03 -9.52 -4.60
C ILE A 572 9.76 -8.27 -4.12
N ALA A 573 10.92 -8.40 -3.45
CA ALA A 573 11.51 -7.25 -2.77
C ALA A 573 11.90 -6.12 -3.73
N VAL A 574 12.65 -6.43 -4.79
CA VAL A 574 13.09 -5.43 -5.79
C VAL A 574 11.91 -4.84 -6.57
N PRO A 575 10.96 -5.63 -7.13
CA PRO A 575 9.74 -5.11 -7.75
C PRO A 575 8.94 -4.14 -6.86
N VAL A 576 8.76 -4.48 -5.58
CA VAL A 576 7.96 -3.66 -4.65
C VAL A 576 8.72 -2.40 -4.21
N GLU A 577 9.99 -2.53 -3.82
CA GLU A 577 10.77 -1.42 -3.26
C GLU A 577 11.21 -0.42 -4.34
N ARG A 578 11.65 -0.91 -5.52
CA ARG A 578 12.27 -0.09 -6.56
C ARG A 578 11.29 0.36 -7.64
N TYR A 579 10.35 -0.50 -8.01
CA TYR A 579 9.46 -0.27 -9.16
C TYR A 579 8.00 -0.06 -8.76
N ALA A 580 7.67 -0.11 -7.47
CA ALA A 580 6.31 0.03 -6.94
C ALA A 580 5.29 -0.91 -7.60
N ASP A 581 5.72 -2.12 -7.97
CA ASP A 581 4.90 -3.11 -8.67
C ASP A 581 3.70 -3.56 -7.82
N GLU A 582 2.48 -3.26 -8.30
CA GLU A 582 1.24 -3.60 -7.62
C GLU A 582 0.93 -5.10 -7.61
N ALA A 583 1.34 -5.84 -8.65
CA ALA A 583 1.16 -7.28 -8.71
C ALA A 583 2.06 -7.98 -7.69
N ALA A 584 3.33 -7.56 -7.60
CA ALA A 584 4.26 -8.04 -6.58
C ALA A 584 3.79 -7.68 -5.16
N THR A 585 3.25 -6.47 -4.98
CA THR A 585 2.67 -6.02 -3.70
C THR A 585 1.47 -6.88 -3.28
N ARG A 586 0.55 -7.17 -4.21
CA ARG A 586 -0.59 -8.07 -3.96
C ARG A 586 -0.14 -9.49 -3.64
N ARG A 587 0.86 -10.02 -4.36
CA ARG A 587 1.45 -11.34 -4.09
C ARG A 587 2.04 -11.41 -2.69
N LEU A 588 2.83 -10.41 -2.29
CA LEU A 588 3.38 -10.32 -0.94
C LEU A 588 2.27 -10.32 0.12
N ARG A 589 1.26 -9.44 -0.03
CA ARG A 589 0.13 -9.35 0.93
C ARG A 589 -0.67 -10.65 1.02
N SER A 590 -0.86 -11.36 -0.09
CA SER A 590 -1.59 -12.62 -0.11
C SER A 590 -0.86 -13.72 0.67
N ILE A 591 0.48 -13.73 0.62
CA ILE A 591 1.31 -14.70 1.34
C ILE A 591 1.46 -14.32 2.82
N THR A 592 1.75 -13.05 3.13
CA THR A 592 2.09 -12.64 4.50
C THR A 592 0.89 -12.20 5.33
N GLY A 593 -0.17 -11.70 4.70
CA GLY A 593 -1.36 -11.16 5.36
C GLY A 593 -1.94 -12.06 6.45
N PRO A 594 -2.17 -13.36 6.20
CA PRO A 594 -2.73 -14.26 7.21
C PRO A 594 -1.88 -14.39 8.49
N PHE A 595 -0.56 -14.21 8.37
CA PHE A 595 0.41 -14.43 9.44
C PHE A 595 0.81 -13.14 10.18
N VAL A 596 0.33 -11.97 9.73
CA VAL A 596 0.67 -10.67 10.32
C VAL A 596 -0.59 -9.95 10.80
N LEU A 597 -0.74 -9.83 12.11
CA LEU A 597 -1.78 -9.00 12.70
C LEU A 597 -1.20 -7.64 13.11
N ARG A 598 -1.64 -6.56 12.45
CA ARG A 598 -1.22 -5.19 12.76
C ARG A 598 -2.43 -4.30 12.99
N ARG A 599 -2.45 -3.64 14.15
CA ARG A 599 -3.45 -2.61 14.51
C ARG A 599 -2.74 -1.34 14.94
N VAL A 600 -3.32 -0.19 14.61
CA VAL A 600 -2.75 1.11 14.93
C VAL A 600 -3.57 1.84 15.99
N LYS A 601 -2.94 2.69 16.80
CA LYS A 601 -3.64 3.45 17.85
C LYS A 601 -4.62 4.48 17.29
N THR A 602 -4.35 4.96 16.08
CA THR A 602 -5.19 5.92 15.37
C THR A 602 -6.47 5.31 14.82
N ASP A 603 -6.61 3.98 14.86
CA ASP A 603 -7.83 3.30 14.44
C ASP A 603 -8.92 3.46 15.51
N PRO A 604 -10.02 4.19 15.23
CA PRO A 604 -11.09 4.43 16.20
C PRO A 604 -11.79 3.14 16.64
N THR A 605 -11.71 2.06 15.84
CA THR A 605 -12.31 0.75 16.17
C THR A 605 -11.48 -0.04 17.19
N ILE A 606 -10.25 0.39 17.46
CA ILE A 606 -9.28 -0.27 18.35
C ILE A 606 -9.17 0.50 19.67
N ILE A 607 -9.14 1.83 19.63
CA ILE A 607 -9.04 2.66 20.83
C ILE A 607 -9.95 3.89 20.73
N SER A 608 -11.01 3.92 21.54
CA SER A 608 -11.86 5.10 21.75
C SER A 608 -11.40 5.99 22.93
N ASP A 609 -10.59 5.43 23.84
CA ASP A 609 -10.36 6.01 25.18
C ASP A 609 -8.96 6.65 25.35
N LEU A 610 -8.08 6.59 24.35
CA LEU A 610 -6.80 7.26 24.45
C LEU A 610 -7.02 8.77 24.24
N PRO A 611 -6.45 9.62 25.11
CA PRO A 611 -6.54 11.07 24.96
C PRO A 611 -5.81 11.53 23.70
N ALA A 612 -5.96 12.80 23.31
CA ALA A 612 -5.32 13.31 22.10
C ALA A 612 -3.78 13.32 22.24
N LYS A 613 -3.09 12.91 21.17
CA LYS A 613 -1.64 13.13 20.99
C LYS A 613 -1.45 14.34 20.09
N ASN A 614 -0.80 15.39 20.59
CA ASN A 614 -0.46 16.56 19.79
C ASN A 614 1.05 16.61 19.56
N GLU A 615 1.47 16.54 18.30
CA GLU A 615 2.87 16.65 17.91
C GLU A 615 3.16 18.05 17.35
N MET A 616 4.12 18.73 17.95
CA MET A 616 4.50 20.09 17.59
C MET A 616 6.01 20.22 17.39
N ARG A 617 6.38 20.99 16.37
CA ARG A 617 7.75 21.39 16.11
C ARG A 617 8.04 22.62 16.94
N VAL A 618 9.14 22.57 17.68
CA VAL A 618 9.64 23.69 18.47
C VAL A 618 10.86 24.23 17.74
N HIS A 619 10.70 25.39 17.13
CA HIS A 619 11.81 26.04 16.43
C HIS A 619 12.72 26.72 17.44
N CYS A 620 14.02 26.47 17.32
CA CYS A 620 15.06 27.06 18.16
C CYS A 620 16.00 27.90 17.28
N SER A 621 16.40 29.07 17.78
CA SER A 621 17.46 29.88 17.17
C SER A 621 18.83 29.33 17.56
N LEU A 622 19.86 29.67 16.77
CA LEU A 622 21.25 29.47 17.16
C LEU A 622 21.74 30.63 18.00
N THR A 623 22.56 30.36 19.00
CA THR A 623 23.39 31.41 19.59
C THR A 623 24.53 31.79 18.64
N THR A 624 25.11 32.98 18.80
CA THR A 624 26.29 33.41 18.04
C THR A 624 27.45 32.43 18.15
N GLU A 625 27.66 31.85 19.34
CA GLU A 625 28.64 30.80 19.57
C GLU A 625 28.35 29.54 18.72
N GLN A 626 27.10 29.06 18.73
CA GLN A 626 26.71 27.89 17.93
C GLN A 626 26.84 28.15 16.43
N ALA A 627 26.40 29.30 15.94
CA ALA A 627 26.50 29.67 14.52
C ALA A 627 27.96 29.72 14.04
N THR A 628 28.84 30.30 14.86
CA THR A 628 30.28 30.42 14.54
C THR A 628 30.95 29.04 14.52
N LEU A 629 30.71 28.20 15.53
CA LEU A 629 31.24 26.83 15.58
C LEU A 629 30.70 25.96 14.44
N TYR A 630 29.41 26.08 14.15
CA TYR A 630 28.74 25.33 13.09
C TYR A 630 29.36 25.67 11.73
N GLN A 631 29.50 26.95 11.41
CA GLN A 631 30.09 27.40 10.15
C GLN A 631 31.55 26.94 10.01
N ALA A 632 32.37 27.12 11.05
CA ALA A 632 33.76 26.70 11.05
C ALA A 632 33.92 25.19 10.78
N VAL A 633 33.09 24.35 11.42
CA VAL A 633 33.12 22.89 11.22
C VAL A 633 32.63 22.49 9.84
N VAL A 634 31.61 23.17 9.30
CA VAL A 634 31.14 22.92 7.92
C VAL A 634 32.25 23.20 6.92
N ASP A 635 32.92 24.36 7.03
CA ASP A 635 33.95 24.77 6.09
C ASP A 635 35.18 23.84 6.13
N GLU A 636 35.64 23.47 7.33
CA GLU A 636 36.77 22.57 7.54
C GLU A 636 36.51 21.17 6.95
N GLU A 637 35.35 20.58 7.28
CA GLU A 637 35.03 19.20 6.89
C GLU A 637 34.66 19.08 5.41
N LEU A 638 33.98 20.07 4.82
CA LEU A 638 33.68 20.06 3.39
C LEU A 638 34.96 20.15 2.54
N GLU A 639 35.96 20.91 2.99
CA GLU A 639 37.27 20.95 2.31
C GLU A 639 37.99 19.59 2.42
N GLY A 640 37.93 18.94 3.58
CA GLY A 640 38.44 17.58 3.76
C GLY A 640 37.77 16.54 2.86
N LEU A 641 36.46 16.64 2.67
CA LEU A 641 35.64 15.74 1.86
C LEU A 641 35.93 15.81 0.35
N LYS A 642 36.54 16.90 -0.14
CA LYS A 642 37.01 16.97 -1.54
C LYS A 642 38.11 15.96 -1.84
N ARG A 643 38.84 15.52 -0.82
CA ARG A 643 40.04 14.67 -0.96
C ARG A 643 39.79 13.19 -0.64
N THR A 644 38.58 12.80 -0.24
CA THR A 644 38.27 11.43 0.19
C THR A 644 37.23 10.74 -0.70
N ARG A 645 37.35 9.42 -0.85
CA ARG A 645 36.44 8.58 -1.65
C ARG A 645 36.07 7.30 -0.91
N GLY A 646 35.01 6.63 -1.37
CA GLY A 646 34.60 5.32 -0.86
C GLY A 646 34.25 5.32 0.64
N ILE A 647 34.71 4.30 1.38
CA ILE A 647 34.39 4.10 2.79
C ILE A 647 34.90 5.26 3.68
N GLN A 648 36.05 5.85 3.33
CA GLN A 648 36.63 6.97 4.07
C GLN A 648 35.75 8.21 3.99
N ARG A 649 35.19 8.50 2.80
CA ARG A 649 34.21 9.57 2.61
C ARG A 649 32.97 9.34 3.46
N ARG A 650 32.39 8.13 3.42
CA ARG A 650 31.21 7.78 4.24
C ARG A 650 31.47 8.01 5.73
N GLY A 651 32.65 7.62 6.21
CA GLY A 651 33.07 7.85 7.60
C GLY A 651 33.15 9.34 7.97
N GLN A 652 33.74 10.17 7.10
CA GLN A 652 33.83 11.62 7.32
C GLN A 652 32.47 12.31 7.29
N VAL A 653 31.56 11.94 6.38
CA VAL A 653 30.20 12.49 6.35
C VAL A 653 29.46 12.21 7.67
N LEU A 654 29.55 10.97 8.18
CA LEU A 654 28.96 10.62 9.48
C LEU A 654 29.60 11.39 10.64
N ALA A 655 30.93 11.62 10.59
CA ALA A 655 31.63 12.42 11.59
C ALA A 655 31.18 13.89 11.58
N LEU A 656 31.08 14.51 10.40
CA LEU A 656 30.55 15.87 10.22
C LEU A 656 29.14 15.97 10.82
N MET A 657 28.25 15.06 10.44
CA MET A 657 26.88 14.99 10.97
C MET A 657 26.86 14.91 12.50
N MET A 658 27.70 14.06 13.09
CA MET A 658 27.81 13.93 14.54
C MET A 658 28.29 15.23 15.20
N LYS A 659 29.31 15.89 14.64
CA LYS A 659 29.83 17.17 15.16
C LYS A 659 28.76 18.26 15.12
N LEU A 660 28.08 18.42 13.98
CA LEU A 660 27.03 19.43 13.83
C LEU A 660 25.88 19.19 14.81
N LYS A 661 25.38 17.96 14.95
CA LYS A 661 24.35 17.64 15.96
C LYS A 661 24.79 18.00 17.38
N GLN A 662 26.05 17.76 17.75
CA GLN A 662 26.58 18.13 19.06
C GLN A 662 26.59 19.65 19.27
N ILE A 663 27.00 20.42 18.25
CA ILE A 663 27.00 21.90 18.29
C ILE A 663 25.57 22.43 18.45
N LEU A 664 24.62 21.90 17.65
CA LEU A 664 23.20 22.29 17.70
C LEU A 664 22.55 21.99 19.06
N ASN A 665 22.97 20.90 19.71
CA ASN A 665 22.54 20.57 21.06
C ASN A 665 23.13 21.53 22.09
N HIS A 666 24.46 21.63 22.14
CA HIS A 666 25.16 22.54 23.05
C HIS A 666 26.66 22.67 22.69
N PRO A 667 27.26 23.88 22.62
CA PRO A 667 28.70 24.06 22.37
C PRO A 667 29.60 23.23 23.30
N ALA A 668 29.31 23.21 24.60
CA ALA A 668 30.03 22.40 25.58
C ALA A 668 30.00 20.88 25.30
N GLN A 669 28.98 20.36 24.60
CA GLN A 669 28.95 18.96 24.18
C GLN A 669 30.06 18.68 23.16
N TYR A 670 30.17 19.53 22.13
CA TYR A 670 31.17 19.44 21.08
C TYR A 670 32.58 19.73 21.61
N LEU A 671 32.75 20.85 22.32
CA LEU A 671 34.04 21.31 22.86
C LEU A 671 34.51 20.51 24.08
N ARG A 672 33.66 19.62 24.62
CA ARG A 672 33.91 18.85 25.85
C ARG A 672 34.25 19.73 27.06
N GLN A 673 33.64 20.90 27.14
CA GLN A 673 33.89 21.86 28.21
C GLN A 673 33.07 21.52 29.46
N THR A 674 33.64 21.83 30.61
CA THR A 674 32.95 21.85 31.90
C THR A 674 32.79 23.32 32.32
N GLY A 675 31.64 23.71 32.83
CA GLY A 675 31.33 25.10 33.18
C GLY A 675 29.86 25.46 33.02
N PRO A 676 29.50 26.75 33.18
CA PRO A 676 28.13 27.21 33.05
C PRO A 676 27.55 26.90 31.66
N LEU A 677 26.35 26.30 31.66
CA LEU A 677 25.64 25.91 30.43
C LEU A 677 24.58 26.95 30.00
N GLY A 678 24.21 27.87 30.88
CA GLY A 678 23.15 28.85 30.62
C GLY A 678 23.44 29.73 29.40
N SER A 679 22.40 29.97 28.59
CA SER A 679 22.40 30.91 27.45
C SER A 679 23.37 30.61 26.29
N ARG A 680 24.03 29.45 26.28
CA ARG A 680 24.96 29.04 25.21
C ARG A 680 24.31 28.18 24.13
N SER A 681 23.11 27.65 24.40
CA SER A 681 22.34 26.82 23.46
C SER A 681 20.91 27.32 23.38
N GLY A 682 20.45 27.61 22.16
CA GLY A 682 19.06 28.00 21.93
C GLY A 682 18.07 26.88 22.22
N LYS A 683 18.45 25.62 21.99
CA LYS A 683 17.62 24.45 22.36
C LYS A 683 17.47 24.31 23.87
N LEU A 684 18.56 24.51 24.62
CA LEU A 684 18.52 24.44 26.08
C LEU A 684 17.66 25.55 26.66
N ALA A 685 17.84 26.79 26.19
CA ALA A 685 17.02 27.92 26.61
C ALA A 685 15.52 27.67 26.35
N ARG A 686 15.18 27.18 25.15
CA ARG A 686 13.79 26.88 24.80
C ARG A 686 13.22 25.70 25.60
N LEU A 687 14.03 24.68 25.87
CA LEU A 687 13.61 23.55 26.71
C LEU A 687 13.32 24.02 28.15
N GLU A 688 14.18 24.87 28.73
CA GLU A 688 13.99 25.41 30.08
C GLU A 688 12.68 26.19 30.20
N GLU A 689 12.41 27.10 29.27
CA GLU A 689 11.17 27.89 29.21
C GLU A 689 9.93 26.98 29.15
N MET A 690 9.94 25.98 28.25
CA MET A 690 8.80 25.08 28.08
C MET A 690 8.61 24.11 29.24
N LEU A 691 9.70 23.73 29.92
CA LEU A 691 9.62 22.91 31.12
C LEU A 691 9.04 23.71 32.29
N GLU A 692 9.45 24.97 32.48
CA GLU A 692 8.84 25.84 33.50
C GLU A 692 7.32 25.98 33.29
N GLU A 693 6.90 26.24 32.06
CA GLU A 693 5.48 26.33 31.71
C GLU A 693 4.73 25.03 32.02
N ALA A 694 5.24 23.89 31.54
CA ALA A 694 4.61 22.59 31.76
C ALA A 694 4.52 22.23 33.26
N LEU A 695 5.62 22.39 33.98
CA LEU A 695 5.69 22.02 35.40
C LEU A 695 4.83 22.93 36.28
N SER A 696 4.64 24.20 35.91
CA SER A 696 3.71 25.11 36.60
C SER A 696 2.27 24.62 36.58
N GLY A 697 1.89 23.86 35.54
CA GLY A 697 0.60 23.19 35.41
C GLY A 697 0.46 21.88 36.19
N GLY A 698 1.49 21.48 36.95
CA GLY A 698 1.54 20.19 37.66
C GLY A 698 1.84 19.00 36.74
N ASP A 699 2.34 19.25 35.53
CA ASP A 699 2.63 18.23 34.54
C ASP A 699 3.99 17.59 34.75
N ARG A 700 4.22 16.47 34.06
CA ARG A 700 5.50 15.75 34.12
C ARG A 700 6.04 15.50 32.73
N ALA A 701 7.36 15.61 32.61
CA ALA A 701 8.04 15.62 31.32
C ALA A 701 9.05 14.48 31.16
N LEU A 702 9.09 13.90 29.95
CA LEU A 702 10.22 13.09 29.49
C LEU A 702 11.07 13.91 28.54
N VAL A 703 12.39 13.88 28.71
CA VAL A 703 13.34 14.52 27.79
C VAL A 703 14.24 13.47 27.16
N PHE A 704 14.13 13.29 25.85
CA PHE A 704 14.91 12.34 25.08
C PHE A 704 16.09 13.02 24.38
N THR A 705 17.26 12.37 24.45
CA THR A 705 18.46 12.75 23.69
C THR A 705 19.18 11.51 23.17
N GLN A 706 19.81 11.57 21.99
CA GLN A 706 20.60 10.44 21.48
C GLN A 706 21.94 10.29 22.22
N PHE A 707 22.45 11.36 22.84
CA PHE A 707 23.81 11.40 23.39
C PHE A 707 23.82 11.29 24.91
N ALA A 708 24.51 10.28 25.43
CA ALA A 708 24.68 10.14 26.88
C ALA A 708 25.38 11.35 27.52
N GLN A 709 26.36 11.93 26.84
CA GLN A 709 27.05 13.14 27.29
C GLN A 709 26.08 14.32 27.43
N MET A 710 25.20 14.53 26.45
CA MET A 710 24.19 15.61 26.53
C MET A 710 23.18 15.33 27.65
N GLY A 711 22.76 14.08 27.84
CA GLY A 711 21.87 13.71 28.94
C GLY A 711 22.45 14.08 30.31
N ASN A 712 23.75 13.87 30.53
CA ASN A 712 24.43 14.31 31.76
C ASN A 712 24.45 15.84 31.91
N LEU A 713 24.68 16.58 30.82
CA LEU A 713 24.63 18.05 30.83
C LEU A 713 23.23 18.56 31.16
N LEU A 714 22.19 17.97 30.55
CA LEU A 714 20.79 18.29 30.82
C LEU A 714 20.43 18.02 32.28
N VAL A 715 20.80 16.87 32.82
CA VAL A 715 20.51 16.52 34.23
C VAL A 715 21.12 17.52 35.18
N SER A 716 22.40 17.86 34.99
CA SER A 716 23.10 18.85 35.82
C SER A 716 22.38 20.20 35.78
N ARG A 717 22.09 20.70 34.57
CA ARG A 717 21.45 22.00 34.39
C ARG A 717 20.01 22.04 34.88
N LEU A 718 19.18 21.06 34.49
CA LEU A 718 17.77 21.03 34.85
C LEU A 718 17.58 20.79 36.35
N SER A 719 18.44 19.99 37.00
CA SER A 719 18.35 19.83 38.45
C SER A 719 18.65 21.13 39.18
N GLN A 720 19.66 21.87 38.72
CA GLN A 720 20.00 23.20 39.28
C GLN A 720 18.89 24.22 39.01
N HIS A 721 18.36 24.25 37.79
CA HIS A 721 17.37 25.23 37.33
C HIS A 721 16.00 25.04 37.99
N LEU A 722 15.56 23.78 38.14
CA LEU A 722 14.27 23.43 38.74
C LEU A 722 14.33 23.28 40.27
N GLY A 723 15.53 23.22 40.86
CA GLY A 723 15.70 22.91 42.28
C GLY A 723 15.18 21.53 42.69
N ALA A 724 15.12 20.58 41.75
CA ALA A 724 14.57 19.23 41.94
C ALA A 724 15.50 18.17 41.34
N GLU A 725 15.45 16.94 41.86
CA GLU A 725 16.22 15.84 41.28
C GLU A 725 15.69 15.47 39.89
N VAL A 726 16.58 15.41 38.90
CA VAL A 726 16.26 14.93 37.55
C VAL A 726 17.03 13.62 37.27
N PRO A 727 16.37 12.45 37.28
CA PRO A 727 17.04 11.18 36.97
C PRO A 727 17.42 11.08 35.49
N PHE A 728 18.44 10.26 35.22
CA PHE A 728 18.88 9.94 33.86
C PHE A 728 18.92 8.43 33.60
N LEU A 729 18.18 7.98 32.59
CA LEU A 729 18.22 6.59 32.15
C LEU A 729 18.99 6.43 30.82
N TYR A 730 20.13 5.76 30.88
CA TYR A 730 20.96 5.44 29.73
C TYR A 730 21.57 4.03 29.82
N GLY A 731 22.31 3.62 28.78
CA GLY A 731 22.77 2.24 28.60
C GLY A 731 23.66 1.68 29.71
N ALA A 732 24.38 2.52 30.45
CA ALA A 732 25.28 2.07 31.52
C ALA A 732 24.58 1.90 32.89
N VAL A 733 23.31 2.30 33.01
CA VAL A 733 22.57 2.19 34.28
C VAL A 733 22.27 0.72 34.57
N PRO A 734 22.72 0.17 35.73
CA PRO A 734 22.42 -1.21 36.11
C PRO A 734 20.92 -1.48 36.19
N GLN A 735 20.49 -2.70 35.84
CA GLN A 735 19.07 -3.05 35.74
C GLN A 735 18.28 -2.75 37.02
N LYS A 736 18.81 -3.09 38.21
CA LYS A 736 18.14 -2.82 39.49
C LYS A 736 17.89 -1.33 39.70
N LYS A 737 18.87 -0.47 39.37
CA LYS A 737 18.75 0.99 39.47
C LYS A 737 17.77 1.54 38.44
N ARG A 738 17.76 1.00 37.22
CA ARG A 738 16.78 1.32 36.17
C ARG A 738 15.35 1.07 36.66
N GLU A 739 15.08 -0.09 37.26
CA GLU A 739 13.76 -0.43 37.78
C GLU A 739 13.32 0.52 38.92
N GLN A 740 14.25 0.90 39.79
CA GLN A 740 14.00 1.88 40.86
C GLN A 740 13.63 3.26 40.29
N MET A 741 14.40 3.79 39.33
CA MET A 741 14.12 5.08 38.67
C MET A 741 12.73 5.10 38.01
N ILE A 742 12.37 4.01 37.31
CA ILE A 742 11.06 3.92 36.65
C ILE A 742 9.92 3.92 37.66
N ARG A 743 10.03 3.15 38.75
CA ARG A 743 9.01 3.13 39.81
C ARG A 743 8.88 4.49 40.49
N ALA A 744 10.02 5.12 40.83
CA ALA A 744 10.02 6.45 41.43
C ALA A 744 9.34 7.49 40.53
N PHE A 745 9.53 7.44 39.21
CA PHE A 745 8.86 8.38 38.31
C PHE A 745 7.36 8.08 38.11
N GLN A 746 6.99 6.79 38.04
CA GLN A 746 5.65 6.37 37.64
C GLN A 746 4.66 6.29 38.81
N ASP A 747 5.11 5.79 39.96
CA ASP A 747 4.26 5.36 41.07
C ASP A 747 4.32 6.33 42.27
N ASP A 748 5.39 7.11 42.41
CA ASP A 748 5.57 8.04 43.52
C ASP A 748 4.86 9.39 43.25
N PRO A 749 3.91 9.83 44.10
CA PRO A 749 3.30 11.15 44.00
C PRO A 749 4.30 12.30 44.03
N ASP A 750 5.39 12.15 44.81
CA ASP A 750 6.46 13.13 45.00
C ASP A 750 7.70 12.79 44.15
N GLY A 751 7.55 11.87 43.20
CA GLY A 751 8.61 11.50 42.27
C GLY A 751 9.10 12.67 41.43
N PRO A 752 10.21 12.50 40.68
CA PRO A 752 10.86 13.60 39.96
C PRO A 752 9.97 14.21 38.86
N PRO A 753 9.96 15.55 38.71
CA PRO A 753 9.09 16.25 37.75
C PRO A 753 9.51 16.03 36.29
N VAL A 754 10.81 15.80 36.06
CA VAL A 754 11.41 15.57 34.74
C VAL A 754 12.23 14.29 34.78
N PHE A 755 12.13 13.47 33.74
CA PHE A 755 12.97 12.27 33.56
C PHE A 755 13.70 12.35 32.23
N VAL A 756 15.04 12.37 32.26
CA VAL A 756 15.87 12.35 31.05
C VAL A 756 16.14 10.90 30.64
N LEU A 757 16.02 10.60 29.34
CA LEU A 757 16.26 9.28 28.77
C LEU A 757 17.13 9.37 27.52
N SER A 758 18.05 8.42 27.35
CA SER A 758 18.68 8.26 26.04
C SER A 758 17.73 7.56 25.06
N LEU A 759 17.69 7.96 23.79
CA LEU A 759 16.78 7.35 22.80
C LEU A 759 16.93 5.81 22.71
N LYS A 760 18.15 5.28 22.79
CA LYS A 760 18.39 3.83 22.80
C LYS A 760 17.91 3.14 24.09
N ALA A 761 18.01 3.80 25.25
CA ALA A 761 17.55 3.23 26.51
C ALA A 761 16.03 3.36 26.69
N GLY A 762 15.45 4.46 26.20
CA GLY A 762 14.02 4.77 26.22
C GLY A 762 13.20 4.16 25.08
N GLY A 763 13.83 3.81 23.96
CA GLY A 763 13.18 3.13 22.83
C GLY A 763 12.76 1.69 23.11
N THR A 764 12.98 1.16 24.31
CA THR A 764 12.66 -0.22 24.68
C THR A 764 11.46 -0.26 25.62
N GLY A 765 10.61 -1.31 25.55
CA GLY A 765 9.37 -1.68 26.29
C GLY A 765 8.82 -0.98 27.56
N LEU A 766 9.35 0.15 28.03
CA LEU A 766 9.00 0.84 29.26
C LEU A 766 7.58 1.42 29.21
N ASN A 767 6.97 1.57 30.39
CA ASN A 767 5.68 2.21 30.61
C ASN A 767 5.90 3.47 31.46
N LEU A 768 5.73 4.65 30.87
CA LEU A 768 6.00 5.97 31.48
C LEU A 768 4.78 6.90 31.31
N THR A 769 3.58 6.36 31.49
CA THR A 769 2.28 7.05 31.31
C THR A 769 2.06 8.20 32.29
N ARG A 770 2.87 8.33 33.34
CA ARG A 770 2.81 9.47 34.26
C ARG A 770 3.20 10.79 33.59
N ALA A 771 4.02 10.74 32.54
CA ALA A 771 4.36 11.92 31.75
C ALA A 771 3.28 12.24 30.72
N ASN A 772 2.98 13.52 30.57
CA ASN A 772 2.09 14.04 29.54
C ASN A 772 2.79 15.07 28.62
N HIS A 773 4.04 15.43 28.93
CA HIS A 773 4.94 16.16 28.03
C HIS A 773 6.12 15.26 27.60
N VAL A 774 6.42 15.24 26.32
CA VAL A 774 7.57 14.53 25.75
C VAL A 774 8.39 15.49 24.90
N PHE A 775 9.65 15.68 25.25
CA PHE A 775 10.59 16.52 24.51
C PHE A 775 11.62 15.65 23.80
N HIS A 776 11.72 15.76 22.48
CA HIS A 776 12.85 15.25 21.71
C HIS A 776 13.86 16.38 21.54
N PHE A 777 14.91 16.38 22.36
CA PHE A 777 15.90 17.44 22.41
C PHE A 777 16.75 17.48 21.13
N ASP A 778 17.11 16.31 20.61
CA ASP A 778 17.77 16.15 19.33
C ASP A 778 16.99 15.22 18.40
N ARG A 779 17.05 15.53 17.10
CA ARG A 779 16.29 14.79 16.08
C ARG A 779 16.99 13.51 15.70
N TRP A 780 16.20 12.45 15.66
CA TRP A 780 16.59 11.16 15.12
C TRP A 780 15.90 10.94 13.77
N TRP A 781 16.70 10.80 12.72
CA TRP A 781 16.20 10.86 11.34
C TRP A 781 15.43 9.60 10.89
N ASN A 782 15.26 8.62 11.78
CA ASN A 782 14.31 7.51 11.59
C ASN A 782 13.07 7.79 12.47
N PRO A 783 11.94 8.25 11.89
CA PRO A 783 10.73 8.60 12.63
C PRO A 783 10.23 7.47 13.54
N ALA A 784 10.39 6.21 13.12
CA ALA A 784 9.94 5.05 13.89
C ALA A 784 10.58 4.96 15.29
N VAL A 785 11.84 5.40 15.43
CA VAL A 785 12.55 5.39 16.72
C VAL A 785 12.06 6.52 17.63
N GLU A 786 11.81 7.72 17.08
CA GLU A 786 11.21 8.84 17.83
C GLU A 786 9.78 8.50 18.28
N ASP A 787 8.99 7.91 17.39
CA ASP A 787 7.62 7.49 17.66
C ASP A 787 7.60 6.40 18.74
N GLN A 788 8.54 5.45 18.70
CA GLN A 788 8.71 4.42 19.72
C GLN A 788 9.12 5.00 21.09
N ALA A 789 9.87 6.09 21.13
CA ALA A 789 10.19 6.80 22.38
C ALA A 789 8.97 7.59 22.91
N THR A 790 8.23 8.25 22.00
CA THR A 790 7.02 9.01 22.32
C THR A 790 5.90 8.14 22.89
N ASP A 791 5.70 6.97 22.28
CA ASP A 791 4.69 5.99 22.66
C ASP A 791 4.90 5.37 24.06
N ARG A 792 6.02 5.68 24.73
CA ARG A 792 6.26 5.30 26.14
C ARG A 792 5.36 6.08 27.11
N ALA A 793 5.08 7.34 26.79
CA ALA A 793 4.12 8.18 27.49
C ALA A 793 2.71 8.05 26.89
N PHE A 794 2.61 7.96 25.55
CA PHE A 794 1.34 7.77 24.83
C PHE A 794 0.95 6.29 24.76
N ARG A 795 0.60 5.70 25.91
CA ARG A 795 0.28 4.27 26.06
C ARG A 795 -1.03 4.06 26.83
N ILE A 796 -1.63 2.88 26.70
CA ILE A 796 -2.82 2.50 27.51
C ILE A 796 -2.50 2.67 29.00
N GLY A 797 -3.36 3.39 29.71
CA GLY A 797 -3.14 3.86 31.08
C GLY A 797 -2.89 5.36 31.15
N GLN A 798 -2.58 6.01 30.02
CA GLN A 798 -2.56 7.46 29.90
C GLN A 798 -3.99 8.01 29.98
N THR A 799 -4.19 8.99 30.86
CA THR A 799 -5.48 9.66 31.09
C THR A 799 -5.46 11.13 30.67
N ARG A 800 -4.28 11.68 30.32
CA ARG A 800 -4.08 13.08 29.94
C ARG A 800 -3.59 13.18 28.50
N ASN A 801 -3.96 14.26 27.80
CA ASN A 801 -3.44 14.55 26.46
C ASN A 801 -1.91 14.59 26.49
N VAL A 802 -1.27 13.95 25.51
CA VAL A 802 0.20 13.90 25.42
C VAL A 802 0.67 14.94 24.43
N GLN A 803 1.48 15.89 24.89
CA GLN A 803 2.14 16.89 24.07
C GLN A 803 3.56 16.44 23.72
N VAL A 804 3.87 16.38 22.43
CA VAL A 804 5.15 15.91 21.91
C VAL A 804 5.85 17.08 21.22
N HIS A 805 6.98 17.48 21.78
CA HIS A 805 7.77 18.64 21.40
C HIS A 805 9.04 18.18 20.69
N LYS A 806 9.13 18.41 19.38
CA LYS A 806 10.30 18.05 18.57
C LYS A 806 11.14 19.31 18.32
N LEU A 807 12.26 19.45 19.01
CA LEU A 807 13.12 20.63 18.90
C LEU A 807 13.90 20.58 17.57
N VAL A 808 13.83 21.66 16.81
CA VAL A 808 14.47 21.80 15.49
C VAL A 808 15.16 23.16 15.42
N THR A 809 16.45 23.17 15.15
CA THR A 809 17.20 24.44 15.00
C THR A 809 17.05 25.02 13.60
N LEU A 810 16.56 26.27 13.51
CA LEU A 810 16.33 26.97 12.24
C LEU A 810 17.62 27.25 11.47
N GLY A 811 17.53 27.26 10.14
CA GLY A 811 18.61 27.58 9.23
C GLY A 811 19.74 26.54 9.18
N THR A 812 19.57 25.38 9.80
CA THR A 812 20.60 24.33 9.92
C THR A 812 20.22 23.06 9.17
N LEU A 813 21.11 22.06 9.23
CA LEU A 813 20.82 20.71 8.72
C LEU A 813 19.54 20.11 9.33
N GLU A 814 19.17 20.44 10.58
CA GLU A 814 17.98 19.86 11.21
C GLU A 814 16.68 20.31 10.53
N GLU A 815 16.56 21.60 10.22
CA GLU A 815 15.40 22.14 9.49
C GLU A 815 15.34 21.58 8.06
N LYS A 816 16.49 21.54 7.37
CA LYS A 816 16.56 21.02 6.00
C LYS A 816 16.19 19.54 5.93
N ILE A 817 16.68 18.72 6.87
CA ILE A 817 16.30 17.30 6.95
C ILE A 817 14.83 17.15 7.32
N ASP A 818 14.32 17.92 8.28
CA ASP A 818 12.91 17.84 8.69
C ASP A 818 11.97 18.20 7.52
N ARG A 819 12.29 19.26 6.76
CA ARG A 819 11.57 19.64 5.54
C ARG A 819 11.64 18.54 4.47
N MET A 820 12.81 17.95 4.23
CA MET A 820 12.94 16.82 3.30
C MET A 820 12.12 15.58 3.73
N LEU A 821 12.03 15.29 5.03
CA LEU A 821 11.22 14.20 5.56
C LEU A 821 9.73 14.49 5.41
N GLU A 822 9.31 15.75 5.48
CA GLU A 822 7.93 16.20 5.30
C GLU A 822 7.49 16.26 3.84
N ASP A 823 8.28 16.89 2.96
CA ASP A 823 7.99 16.94 1.52
C ASP A 823 7.87 15.53 0.96
N LYS A 824 8.76 14.65 1.43
CA LYS A 824 8.68 13.26 1.05
C LYS A 824 7.59 12.52 1.82
N ARG A 825 6.99 12.92 2.95
CA ARG A 825 5.89 12.13 3.60
C ARG A 825 4.71 11.79 2.67
N SER A 826 4.51 12.56 1.59
CA SER A 826 3.56 12.24 0.49
C SER A 826 4.02 11.10 -0.46
N LEU A 827 5.34 10.84 -0.55
CA LEU A 827 6.05 9.83 -1.37
C LEU A 827 6.94 8.84 -0.56
N ALA A 828 7.10 9.01 0.76
CA ALA A 828 8.22 8.53 1.63
C ALA A 828 7.87 7.34 2.52
N GLN A 829 7.31 6.31 1.91
CA GLN A 829 7.67 4.98 2.38
C GLN A 829 8.63 4.27 1.43
N ARG A 830 8.96 4.85 0.26
CA ARG A 830 9.60 4.11 -0.83
C ARG A 830 11.00 4.58 -1.25
N ALA A 831 11.39 5.84 -1.03
CA ALA A 831 12.60 6.39 -1.68
C ALA A 831 13.75 6.80 -0.73
N VAL A 832 13.49 7.01 0.57
CA VAL A 832 14.54 7.36 1.53
C VAL A 832 14.92 6.09 2.27
N GLY A 833 16.14 5.59 2.06
CA GLY A 833 16.68 4.54 2.91
C GLY A 833 16.55 4.96 4.37
N THR A 834 15.82 4.18 5.15
CA THR A 834 15.54 4.44 6.57
C THR A 834 16.83 4.41 7.38
N GLY A 835 17.21 5.55 7.96
CA GLY A 835 18.45 5.77 8.70
C GLY A 835 19.29 6.91 8.11
N GLU A 836 20.54 7.04 8.58
CA GLU A 836 21.45 8.12 8.16
C GLU A 836 22.18 7.80 6.83
N THR A 837 22.00 6.58 6.28
CA THR A 837 22.79 6.07 5.15
C THR A 837 22.55 6.83 3.84
N TRP A 838 21.35 7.37 3.61
CA TRP A 838 21.09 8.14 2.39
C TRP A 838 21.93 9.44 2.35
N ILE A 839 22.29 9.99 3.51
CA ILE A 839 23.11 11.20 3.63
C ILE A 839 24.54 10.90 3.19
N THR A 840 25.06 9.69 3.47
CA THR A 840 26.41 9.30 3.06
C THR A 840 26.54 9.09 1.55
N GLU A 841 25.43 8.91 0.84
CA GLU A 841 25.39 8.74 -0.62
C GLU A 841 25.14 10.05 -1.39
N LEU A 842 24.86 11.17 -0.70
CA LEU A 842 24.74 12.48 -1.35
C LEU A 842 26.05 12.89 -2.01
N THR A 843 26.00 13.64 -3.12
CA THR A 843 27.20 14.26 -3.71
C THR A 843 27.76 15.35 -2.79
N ASN A 844 28.99 15.80 -3.04
CA ASN A 844 29.60 16.85 -2.21
C ASN A 844 28.81 18.16 -2.31
N GLU A 845 28.26 18.48 -3.48
CA GLU A 845 27.42 19.67 -3.71
C GLU A 845 26.09 19.56 -2.95
N GLN A 846 25.44 18.39 -3.03
CA GLN A 846 24.21 18.12 -2.28
C GLN A 846 24.42 18.16 -0.78
N LEU A 847 25.55 17.62 -0.30
CA LEU A 847 25.91 17.65 1.12
C LEU A 847 26.22 19.09 1.57
N ALA A 848 26.97 19.86 0.78
CA ALA A 848 27.25 21.26 1.08
C ALA A 848 25.96 22.07 1.21
N GLU A 849 25.01 21.89 0.28
CA GLU A 849 23.71 22.54 0.34
C GLU A 849 22.91 22.09 1.57
N LEU A 850 22.97 20.80 1.93
CA LEU A 850 22.28 20.27 3.11
C LEU A 850 22.79 20.89 4.41
N VAL A 851 24.11 21.08 4.55
CA VAL A 851 24.71 21.55 5.81
C VAL A 851 24.86 23.06 5.89
N ARG A 852 24.79 23.79 4.77
CA ARG A 852 24.96 25.25 4.73
C ARG A 852 23.98 25.98 5.66
N LEU A 853 24.48 26.94 6.42
CA LEU A 853 23.66 27.82 7.26
C LEU A 853 22.81 28.75 6.38
N SER A 854 21.55 28.98 6.75
CA SER A 854 20.68 29.93 6.01
C SER A 854 20.87 31.35 6.54
N ASP A 855 20.86 32.34 5.64
CA ASP A 855 21.26 33.75 5.91
C ASP A 855 20.38 34.53 6.90
N THR A 856 19.39 33.90 7.56
CA THR A 856 18.31 34.58 8.31
C THR A 856 18.33 34.36 9.84
N VAL A 857 19.35 33.73 10.43
CA VAL A 857 19.21 33.10 11.76
C VAL A 857 20.22 33.56 12.84
N VAL A 858 20.60 34.84 12.87
CA VAL A 858 21.28 35.42 14.05
C VAL A 858 20.35 36.48 14.65
N ASP A 859 20.00 36.31 15.93
CA ASP A 859 18.85 36.92 16.62
C ASP A 859 18.58 38.42 16.33
N GLY A 860 17.29 38.75 16.11
CA GLY A 860 16.63 39.73 16.99
C GLY A 860 16.25 41.14 16.50
N THR A 861 16.13 41.45 15.20
CA THR A 861 15.51 42.72 14.76
C THR A 861 14.31 42.50 13.84
N PRO A 862 13.12 43.07 14.14
CA PRO A 862 12.01 43.07 13.19
C PRO A 862 12.33 44.08 12.09
N THR A 863 12.91 43.65 10.99
CA THR A 863 12.95 44.46 9.77
C THR A 863 11.56 44.43 9.14
N GLY A 864 10.75 45.42 9.53
CA GLY A 864 9.57 45.78 8.77
C GLY A 864 10.01 46.29 7.41
N ASP A 865 9.72 45.53 6.35
CA ASP A 865 9.85 46.03 4.99
C ASP A 865 8.52 45.94 4.26
N SER A 866 7.96 47.13 4.05
CA SER A 866 6.82 47.41 3.18
C SER A 866 7.22 47.16 1.71
N PRO A 867 6.29 46.74 0.84
CA PRO A 867 6.60 46.35 -0.52
C PRO A 867 6.89 47.59 -1.39
N ARG A 868 8.15 47.81 -1.76
CA ARG A 868 8.49 48.73 -2.85
C ARG A 868 9.48 48.13 -3.86
N SER A 869 9.11 48.36 -5.11
CA SER A 869 9.85 48.22 -6.37
C SER A 869 10.28 46.82 -6.84
N ARG A 870 9.34 46.15 -7.53
CA ARG A 870 9.67 45.59 -8.85
C ARG A 870 9.98 46.73 -9.81
N ARG A 871 11.25 46.90 -10.21
CA ARG A 871 11.63 47.53 -11.48
C ARG A 871 13.08 47.18 -11.83
N ARG A 872 13.23 46.53 -12.99
CA ARG A 872 14.47 46.28 -13.78
C ARG A 872 15.42 45.26 -13.13
N SER A 873 15.90 44.23 -13.79
CA SER A 873 16.10 43.92 -15.23
C SER A 873 15.90 42.44 -15.49
#